data_AF-A0A6G1D7T1-F1
#
_entry.id   AF-A0A6G1D7T1-F1
#
_cell.length_a   1.000
_cell.length_b   1.000
_cell.length_c   1.000
_cell.angle_alpha   90.00
_cell.angle_beta   90.00
_cell.angle_gamma   90.00
#
_symmetry.space_group_name_H-M   'P 1'
#
loop_
_entity.id
_entity.type
_entity.pdbx_description
1 polymer ?
#
loop_
_entity_poly.entity_id
_entity_poly.type
_entity_poly.pdbx_seq_one_letter_code
_entity_poly.pdbx_strand_id
1 'polypeptide(L)'
;MAAYKLGVEVVSAHDLMPKDGQGSASACVELTFDGQRFRTAVKDKDLNPVWNERFYFNVSDPSNLPELALEAYVYNINRSIDGSRSFLGKVRIAGTSFVPFPDAVVMHYPLEKRGMFSRVKGELGLKVYITNDPSIKASNPLQAMDPVSNNPPPTPAEQIAADITGTNLNTSQEHRAEVKTLHTIAKEVHHQHHGHLPASFAEQPSKYAVDQMKPEPQPPKIVRMYSAASQQPMDYALKETSPFLGGGQVVGGRVIRAERHASTYDLVERMQYLFVRVVKARELPDMDVTGSLDPYVEVRVGNYRGITKHFEKQKNPEWNAVFAFSRDRMQATILEVVVKDRDLLKDDFVGLVRFDLNDVPMRVPPDSPLAPEWYHLIDKTGDKSRGELMLAVWIGTQADEAFPDAWHSDSATLDDASAVTHMKSKVYHAPRLWYLRVNIIEAQDIAITDKTRYPDVFVRAQVGHQHGRTKPVQARNFNPFWNEDLMFVAAEPFEDHLILSLEDRVAPNKDEVLGRVIIPLTMIDRRADDRIVHGKWFNLEKPVLIDVDQLKKEKFSTRLHLRLCLDGGYHVLDESTNYSSDLRPTAKQLWKPSIGLLELGILGAQGIVPMKTRDGKGSSDTYCVAKYGSKWVRTRTIVNNPNPKFNEQYTWEVYDPATVLTVGAFDNGQLGEKGGEKTSSCKDAKIGKG
;
A
#
# COMPACT_ATOMS: atom_id res chain seq x y z
N MET A 1 14.83 14.44 -13.49
CA MET A 1 13.49 13.91 -13.09
C MET A 1 13.28 12.59 -13.81
N ALA A 2 12.77 11.57 -13.12
CA ALA A 2 12.40 10.32 -13.78
C ALA A 2 11.20 10.58 -14.70
N ALA A 3 11.32 10.26 -15.99
CA ALA A 3 10.23 10.45 -16.95
C ALA A 3 9.22 9.31 -16.80
N TYR A 4 8.12 9.57 -16.10
CA TYR A 4 7.00 8.64 -15.99
C TYR A 4 6.32 8.43 -17.34
N LYS A 5 5.87 7.20 -17.58
CA LYS A 5 5.10 6.81 -18.77
C LYS A 5 3.84 6.06 -18.35
N LEU A 6 2.79 6.22 -19.13
CA LEU A 6 1.59 5.39 -19.05
C LEU A 6 1.73 4.24 -20.06
N GLY A 7 1.83 3.01 -19.54
CA GLY A 7 1.72 1.79 -20.33
C GLY A 7 0.27 1.36 -20.47
N VAL A 8 -0.17 1.10 -21.70
CA VAL A 8 -1.51 0.60 -22.01
C VAL A 8 -1.38 -0.63 -22.89
N GLU A 9 -1.83 -1.77 -22.38
CA GLU A 9 -1.96 -3.01 -23.14
C GLU A 9 -3.43 -3.20 -23.51
N VAL A 10 -3.72 -3.19 -24.81
CA VAL A 10 -5.03 -3.51 -25.37
C VAL A 10 -5.06 -5.02 -25.60
N VAL A 11 -5.78 -5.73 -24.74
CA VAL A 11 -5.76 -7.19 -24.69
C VAL A 11 -6.75 -7.78 -25.69
N SER A 12 -8.04 -7.53 -25.47
CA SER A 12 -9.13 -8.07 -26.28
C SER A 12 -10.39 -7.22 -26.15
N ALA A 13 -11.39 -7.49 -26.98
CA ALA A 13 -12.77 -7.09 -26.73
C ALA A 13 -13.68 -8.30 -26.88
N HIS A 14 -14.86 -8.27 -26.26
CA HIS A 14 -15.84 -9.34 -26.35
C HIS A 14 -17.22 -8.80 -26.68
N ASP A 15 -17.99 -9.61 -27.40
CA ASP A 15 -19.40 -9.37 -27.71
C ASP A 15 -19.67 -7.97 -28.34
N LEU A 16 -18.77 -7.56 -29.24
CA LEU A 16 -18.90 -6.30 -29.96
C LEU A 16 -20.18 -6.29 -30.81
N MET A 17 -20.77 -5.11 -30.97
CA MET A 17 -21.93 -4.96 -31.84
C MET A 17 -21.53 -5.16 -33.32
N PRO A 18 -22.21 -6.03 -34.08
CA PRO A 18 -21.94 -6.18 -35.51
C PRO A 18 -22.30 -4.91 -36.29
N LYS A 19 -21.48 -4.56 -37.29
CA LYS A 19 -21.62 -3.32 -38.08
C LYS A 19 -21.42 -3.48 -39.58
N ASP A 20 -21.08 -4.67 -40.06
CA ASP A 20 -20.83 -4.94 -41.47
C ASP A 20 -22.05 -5.47 -42.26
N GLY A 21 -23.20 -5.64 -41.58
CA GLY A 21 -24.41 -6.22 -42.18
C GLY A 21 -24.36 -7.74 -42.40
N GLN A 22 -23.25 -8.40 -42.10
CA GLN A 22 -23.04 -9.85 -42.19
C GLN A 22 -22.92 -10.50 -40.80
N GLY A 23 -23.23 -9.74 -39.75
CA GLY A 23 -23.16 -10.22 -38.37
C GLY A 23 -21.75 -10.15 -37.77
N SER A 24 -20.84 -9.37 -38.33
CA SER A 24 -19.48 -9.21 -37.81
C SER A 24 -19.03 -7.72 -37.74
N ALA A 25 -17.81 -7.48 -37.28
CA ALA A 25 -17.19 -6.16 -37.25
C ALA A 25 -15.68 -6.29 -37.51
N SER A 26 -15.09 -5.32 -38.19
CA SER A 26 -13.64 -5.23 -38.39
C SER A 26 -13.06 -4.18 -37.45
N ALA A 27 -12.70 -4.59 -36.24
CA ALA A 27 -12.49 -3.69 -35.11
C ALA A 27 -11.03 -3.20 -34.98
N CYS A 28 -10.86 -1.96 -34.54
CA CYS A 28 -9.62 -1.44 -33.96
C CYS A 28 -9.90 -0.52 -32.78
N VAL A 29 -8.91 -0.31 -31.93
CA VAL A 29 -8.97 0.57 -30.75
C VAL A 29 -8.07 1.77 -30.98
N GLU A 30 -8.61 2.98 -30.80
CA GLU A 30 -7.87 4.23 -30.80
C GLU A 30 -7.74 4.74 -29.36
N LEU A 31 -6.52 4.91 -28.89
CA LEU A 31 -6.20 5.36 -27.54
C LEU A 31 -5.77 6.83 -27.56
N THR A 32 -6.26 7.61 -26.60
CA THR A 32 -5.91 9.03 -26.40
C THR A 32 -5.56 9.27 -24.94
N PHE A 33 -4.41 9.89 -24.68
CA PHE A 33 -3.99 10.30 -23.34
C PHE A 33 -2.96 11.42 -23.45
N ASP A 34 -3.12 12.47 -22.63
CA ASP A 34 -2.18 13.59 -22.54
C ASP A 34 -1.75 14.16 -23.92
N GLY A 35 -2.74 14.44 -24.78
CA GLY A 35 -2.55 14.94 -26.14
C GLY A 35 -1.97 13.94 -27.17
N GLN A 36 -1.54 12.75 -26.74
CA GLN A 36 -0.96 11.71 -27.59
C GLN A 36 -2.04 10.70 -28.03
N ARG A 37 -1.89 10.15 -29.24
CA ARG A 37 -2.83 9.19 -29.84
C ARG A 37 -2.12 7.98 -30.44
N PHE A 38 -2.67 6.80 -30.18
CA PHE A 38 -2.23 5.53 -30.77
C PHE A 38 -3.42 4.71 -31.25
N ARG A 39 -3.16 3.70 -32.08
CA ARG A 39 -4.21 2.81 -32.60
C ARG A 39 -3.69 1.40 -32.76
N THR A 40 -4.54 0.41 -32.47
CA THR A 40 -4.23 -1.00 -32.71
C THR A 40 -4.37 -1.41 -34.17
N ALA A 41 -3.84 -2.59 -34.52
CA ALA A 41 -4.16 -3.24 -35.78
C ALA A 41 -5.66 -3.53 -35.92
N VAL A 42 -6.15 -3.57 -37.15
CA VAL A 42 -7.54 -3.96 -37.43
C VAL A 42 -7.65 -5.49 -37.36
N LYS A 43 -8.63 -5.99 -36.61
CA LYS A 43 -9.01 -7.41 -36.60
C LYS A 43 -10.30 -7.56 -37.40
N ASP A 44 -10.20 -8.23 -38.54
CA ASP A 44 -11.29 -8.29 -39.51
C ASP A 44 -12.33 -9.36 -39.12
N LYS A 45 -13.60 -8.98 -39.24
CA LYS A 45 -14.77 -9.87 -39.09
C LYS A 45 -14.82 -10.68 -37.80
N ASP A 46 -14.48 -10.06 -36.68
CA ASP A 46 -14.43 -10.69 -35.37
C ASP A 46 -15.14 -9.81 -34.32
N LEU A 47 -16.08 -10.40 -33.60
CA LEU A 47 -16.78 -9.74 -32.48
C LEU A 47 -16.08 -9.95 -31.14
N ASN A 48 -15.08 -10.83 -31.08
CA ASN A 48 -14.26 -11.12 -29.90
C ASN A 48 -12.75 -10.96 -30.19
N PRO A 49 -12.33 -9.83 -30.80
CA PRO A 49 -10.96 -9.66 -31.27
C PRO A 49 -9.94 -9.67 -30.13
N VAL A 50 -8.79 -10.29 -30.38
CA VAL A 50 -7.63 -10.29 -29.48
C VAL A 50 -6.46 -9.56 -30.15
N TRP A 51 -5.95 -8.52 -29.50
CA TRP A 51 -4.84 -7.69 -29.99
C TRP A 51 -3.53 -8.02 -29.28
N ASN A 52 -3.51 -8.01 -27.94
CA ASN A 52 -2.29 -8.08 -27.12
C ASN A 52 -1.22 -7.04 -27.55
N GLU A 53 -1.66 -5.83 -27.87
CA GLU A 53 -0.80 -4.74 -28.32
C GLU A 53 -0.51 -3.75 -27.17
N ARG A 54 0.73 -3.26 -27.08
CA ARG A 54 1.19 -2.38 -25.99
C ARG A 54 1.63 -1.03 -26.52
N PHE A 55 1.21 0.02 -25.83
CA PHE A 55 1.52 1.41 -26.14
C PHE A 55 2.06 2.12 -24.91
N TYR A 56 3.00 3.04 -25.12
CA TYR A 56 3.61 3.84 -24.05
C TYR A 56 3.44 5.32 -24.36
N PHE A 57 2.69 6.02 -23.51
CA PHE A 57 2.51 7.46 -23.56
C PHE A 57 3.51 8.13 -22.63
N ASN A 58 4.07 9.27 -23.06
CA ASN A 58 4.78 10.14 -22.13
C ASN A 58 3.78 10.81 -21.18
N VAL A 59 4.14 10.95 -19.92
CA VAL A 59 3.42 11.80 -18.97
C VAL A 59 4.13 13.14 -18.92
N SER A 60 3.48 14.20 -19.41
CA SER A 60 4.09 15.53 -19.52
C SER A 60 4.41 16.12 -18.15
N ASP A 61 3.46 16.05 -17.23
CA ASP A 61 3.61 16.46 -15.84
C ASP A 61 2.96 15.41 -14.90
N PRO A 62 3.76 14.66 -14.12
CA PRO A 62 3.24 13.70 -13.15
C PRO A 62 2.31 14.31 -12.11
N SER A 63 2.43 15.59 -11.78
CA SER A 63 1.57 16.27 -10.81
C SER A 63 0.13 16.43 -11.31
N ASN A 64 -0.08 16.45 -12.63
CA ASN A 64 -1.41 16.57 -13.24
C ASN A 64 -2.07 15.21 -13.52
N LEU A 65 -1.39 14.09 -13.24
CA LEU A 65 -1.93 12.74 -13.46
C LEU A 65 -3.35 12.53 -12.91
N PRO A 66 -3.72 13.00 -11.70
CA PRO A 66 -5.08 12.83 -11.18
C PRO A 66 -6.17 13.48 -12.03
N GLU A 67 -5.84 14.52 -12.80
CA GLU A 67 -6.77 15.28 -13.64
C GLU A 67 -6.88 14.71 -15.07
N LEU A 68 -5.89 13.93 -15.49
CA LEU A 68 -5.84 13.31 -16.81
C LEU A 68 -6.75 12.07 -16.88
N ALA A 69 -7.10 11.66 -18.10
CA ALA A 69 -7.83 10.44 -18.36
C ALA A 69 -7.34 9.76 -19.64
N LEU A 70 -7.28 8.43 -19.62
CA LEU A 70 -7.10 7.60 -20.80
C LEU A 70 -8.47 7.38 -21.45
N GLU A 71 -8.58 7.68 -22.73
CA GLU A 71 -9.77 7.40 -23.54
C GLU A 71 -9.45 6.35 -24.60
N ALA A 72 -10.20 5.26 -24.62
CA ALA A 72 -10.09 4.20 -25.61
C ALA A 72 -11.39 4.12 -26.42
N TYR A 73 -11.30 4.37 -27.72
CA TYR A 73 -12.42 4.34 -28.65
C TYR A 73 -12.34 3.10 -29.53
N VAL A 74 -13.39 2.29 -29.53
CA VAL A 74 -13.50 1.12 -30.41
C VAL A 74 -14.24 1.53 -31.67
N TYR A 75 -13.65 1.24 -32.83
CA TYR A 75 -14.21 1.53 -34.14
C TYR A 75 -14.28 0.28 -35.00
N ASN A 76 -15.34 0.16 -35.79
CA ASN A 76 -15.40 -0.72 -36.94
C ASN A 76 -14.88 0.02 -38.17
N ILE A 77 -13.94 -0.57 -38.89
CA ILE A 77 -13.38 -0.04 -40.13
C ILE A 77 -14.08 -0.68 -41.31
N ASN A 78 -14.79 0.11 -42.11
CA ASN A 78 -15.43 -0.38 -43.32
C ASN A 78 -14.47 -0.24 -44.52
N ARG A 79 -13.99 -1.36 -45.04
CA ARG A 79 -13.11 -1.39 -46.22
C ARG A 79 -13.86 -1.21 -47.55
N SER A 80 -15.21 -1.32 -47.57
CA SER A 80 -15.99 -1.17 -48.81
C SER A 80 -16.36 0.28 -49.16
N ILE A 81 -16.27 1.19 -48.19
CA ILE A 81 -16.56 2.62 -48.35
C ILE A 81 -15.37 3.39 -47.78
N ASP A 82 -14.43 3.77 -48.64
CA ASP A 82 -13.29 4.69 -48.42
C ASP A 82 -12.81 4.84 -46.96
N GLY A 83 -12.49 3.72 -46.29
CA GLY A 83 -12.00 3.70 -44.92
C GLY A 83 -12.94 4.28 -43.84
N SER A 84 -14.22 4.47 -44.16
CA SER A 84 -15.21 5.01 -43.23
C SER A 84 -15.26 4.18 -41.95
N ARG A 85 -15.24 4.87 -40.80
CA ARG A 85 -15.26 4.24 -39.48
C ARG A 85 -16.60 4.45 -38.80
N SER A 86 -17.13 3.39 -38.20
CA SER A 86 -18.33 3.47 -37.35
C SER A 86 -17.98 3.18 -35.90
N PHE A 87 -18.59 3.94 -34.99
CA PHE A 87 -18.33 3.84 -33.56
C PHE A 87 -18.94 2.55 -32.98
N LEU A 88 -18.12 1.79 -32.24
CA LEU A 88 -18.53 0.58 -31.55
C LEU A 88 -18.65 0.78 -30.04
N GLY A 89 -17.95 1.73 -29.45
CA GLY A 89 -17.97 1.99 -28.01
C GLY A 89 -16.77 2.80 -27.54
N LYS A 90 -16.82 3.29 -26.30
CA LYS A 90 -15.67 3.95 -25.65
C LYS A 90 -15.48 3.47 -24.22
N VAL A 91 -14.26 3.62 -23.72
CA VAL A 91 -13.89 3.44 -22.32
C VAL A 91 -13.11 4.67 -21.89
N ARG A 92 -13.40 5.21 -20.70
CA ARG A 92 -12.64 6.31 -20.09
C ARG A 92 -12.16 5.88 -18.71
N ILE A 93 -10.84 5.99 -18.48
CA ILE A 93 -10.20 5.63 -17.21
C ILE A 93 -9.53 6.89 -16.65
N ALA A 94 -9.94 7.31 -15.46
CA ALA A 94 -9.34 8.46 -14.77
C ALA A 94 -7.92 8.14 -14.32
N GLY A 95 -7.04 9.14 -14.31
CA GLY A 95 -5.65 8.95 -13.93
C GLY A 95 -5.45 8.55 -12.48
N THR A 96 -6.41 8.84 -11.61
CA THR A 96 -6.46 8.34 -10.23
C THR A 96 -6.58 6.82 -10.13
N SER A 97 -7.00 6.12 -11.19
CA SER A 97 -7.11 4.66 -11.22
C SER A 97 -5.85 3.98 -11.77
N PHE A 98 -4.83 4.75 -12.21
CA PHE A 98 -3.60 4.15 -12.71
C PHE A 98 -2.74 3.65 -11.57
N VAL A 99 -2.19 2.45 -11.74
CA VAL A 99 -1.37 1.78 -10.72
C VAL A 99 0.03 1.49 -11.27
N PRO A 100 1.05 1.27 -10.42
CA PRO A 100 2.35 0.79 -10.88
C PRO A 100 2.25 -0.54 -11.64
N PHE A 101 3.18 -0.82 -12.55
CA PHE A 101 3.20 -2.08 -13.32
C PHE A 101 3.01 -3.37 -12.49
N PRO A 102 3.65 -3.55 -11.32
CA PRO A 102 3.46 -4.75 -10.49
C PRO A 102 2.05 -4.91 -9.91
N ASP A 103 1.28 -3.81 -9.83
CA ASP A 103 -0.09 -3.77 -9.31
C ASP A 103 -1.13 -3.92 -10.43
N ALA A 104 -0.72 -3.82 -11.69
CA ALA A 104 -1.63 -3.75 -12.82
C ALA A 104 -2.18 -5.11 -13.23
N VAL A 105 -3.49 -5.17 -13.42
CA VAL A 105 -4.21 -6.35 -13.92
C VAL A 105 -5.01 -5.99 -15.17
N VAL A 106 -5.36 -7.00 -15.96
CA VAL A 106 -6.32 -6.80 -17.06
C VAL A 106 -7.69 -6.56 -16.44
N MET A 107 -8.38 -5.52 -16.88
CA MET A 107 -9.75 -5.18 -16.50
C MET A 107 -10.61 -5.13 -17.76
N HIS A 108 -11.81 -5.70 -17.71
CA HIS A 108 -12.79 -5.58 -18.79
C HIS A 108 -13.76 -4.45 -18.50
N TYR A 109 -13.74 -3.44 -19.36
CA TYR A 109 -14.56 -2.25 -19.23
C TYR A 109 -15.77 -2.35 -20.16
N PRO A 110 -17.01 -2.23 -19.65
CA PRO A 110 -18.18 -2.22 -20.51
C PRO A 110 -18.13 -1.00 -21.44
N LEU A 111 -18.48 -1.21 -22.70
CA LEU A 111 -18.41 -0.16 -23.71
C LEU A 111 -19.52 0.88 -23.50
N GLU A 112 -19.12 2.15 -23.37
CA GLU A 112 -20.05 3.27 -23.25
C GLU A 112 -20.52 3.79 -24.62
N LYS A 113 -21.76 4.25 -24.67
CA LYS A 113 -22.34 4.92 -25.83
C LYS A 113 -21.86 6.37 -25.96
N ARG A 114 -21.72 6.85 -27.19
CA ARG A 114 -21.35 8.26 -27.48
C ARG A 114 -22.54 9.23 -27.37
N GLY A 115 -23.77 8.73 -27.47
CA GLY A 115 -25.00 9.53 -27.41
C GLY A 115 -26.24 8.66 -27.20
N MET A 116 -27.40 9.28 -26.94
CA MET A 116 -28.62 8.60 -26.50
C MET A 116 -29.18 7.58 -27.52
N PHE A 117 -28.88 7.74 -28.81
CA PHE A 117 -29.37 6.89 -29.89
C PHE A 117 -28.36 5.83 -30.39
N SER A 118 -27.15 5.80 -29.83
CA SER A 118 -26.11 4.83 -30.22
C SER A 118 -26.37 3.49 -29.54
N ARG A 119 -26.56 2.43 -30.34
CA ARG A 119 -26.50 1.05 -29.85
C ARG A 119 -25.03 0.64 -29.72
N VAL A 120 -24.65 0.24 -28.52
CA VAL A 120 -23.31 -0.25 -28.14
C VAL A 120 -23.51 -1.52 -27.32
N LYS A 121 -22.65 -2.50 -27.54
CA LYS A 121 -22.61 -3.78 -26.84
C LYS A 121 -21.15 -4.22 -26.75
N GLY A 122 -20.83 -4.94 -25.69
CA GLY A 122 -19.52 -5.55 -25.50
C GLY A 122 -18.68 -4.83 -24.45
N GLU A 123 -17.47 -5.36 -24.28
CA GLU A 123 -16.48 -4.90 -23.30
C GLU A 123 -15.09 -4.85 -23.94
N LEU A 124 -14.22 -4.03 -23.38
CA LEU A 124 -12.83 -3.87 -23.80
C LEU A 124 -11.88 -4.22 -22.64
N GLY A 125 -11.04 -5.23 -22.85
CA GLY A 125 -9.99 -5.66 -21.94
C GLY A 125 -8.75 -4.78 -22.07
N LEU A 126 -8.44 -4.02 -21.02
CA LEU A 126 -7.27 -3.15 -20.92
C LEU A 126 -6.44 -3.47 -19.69
N LYS A 127 -5.11 -3.45 -19.82
CA LYS A 127 -4.19 -3.40 -18.69
C LYS A 127 -3.43 -2.09 -18.73
N VAL A 128 -3.62 -1.26 -17.71
CA VAL A 128 -3.15 0.14 -17.66
C VAL A 128 -2.27 0.34 -16.45
N TYR A 129 -1.09 0.95 -16.65
CA TYR A 129 -0.12 1.13 -15.57
C TYR A 129 0.84 2.29 -15.76
N ILE A 130 1.38 2.80 -14.66
CA ILE A 130 2.48 3.77 -14.65
C ILE A 130 3.81 3.05 -14.49
N THR A 131 4.83 3.50 -15.23
CA THR A 131 6.20 3.03 -15.12
C THR A 131 7.20 4.18 -15.27
N ASN A 132 8.32 4.08 -14.58
CA ASN A 132 9.48 4.97 -14.71
C ASN A 132 10.72 4.23 -15.24
N ASP A 133 10.54 3.03 -15.80
CA ASP A 133 11.61 2.22 -16.35
C ASP A 133 12.30 2.96 -17.52
N PRO A 134 13.61 3.26 -17.41
CA PRO A 134 14.34 4.01 -18.42
C PRO A 134 14.54 3.22 -19.73
N SER A 135 14.43 1.88 -19.70
CA SER A 135 14.55 1.03 -20.89
C SER A 135 13.34 1.13 -21.83
N ILE A 136 12.20 1.55 -21.30
CA ILE A 136 10.96 1.69 -22.06
C ILE A 136 10.95 3.02 -22.81
N LYS A 137 10.93 2.95 -24.14
CA LYS A 137 10.76 4.10 -25.03
C LYS A 137 9.27 4.37 -25.27
N ALA A 138 8.91 5.65 -25.39
CA ALA A 138 7.56 6.03 -25.81
C ALA A 138 7.25 5.49 -27.21
N SER A 139 5.99 5.14 -27.45
CA SER A 139 5.53 4.75 -28.77
C SER A 139 5.47 5.99 -29.68
N ASN A 140 5.65 5.82 -30.99
CA ASN A 140 5.56 6.93 -31.95
C ASN A 140 4.09 7.32 -32.16
N PRO A 141 3.66 8.54 -31.78
CA PRO A 141 2.26 8.94 -31.85
C PRO A 141 1.79 9.02 -33.31
N LEU A 142 0.52 8.74 -33.53
CA LEU A 142 -0.13 9.01 -34.81
C LEU A 142 -0.19 10.53 -35.03
N GLN A 143 0.14 11.01 -36.24
CA GLN A 143 -0.06 12.40 -36.61
C GLN A 143 -1.56 12.76 -36.51
N ALA A 144 -1.88 13.95 -36.01
CA ALA A 144 -3.23 14.44 -35.95
C ALA A 144 -3.80 14.56 -37.38
N MET A 145 -4.66 13.63 -37.78
CA MET A 145 -5.56 13.89 -38.92
C MET A 145 -6.58 14.93 -38.50
N ASP A 146 -6.71 15.99 -39.29
CA ASP A 146 -7.71 17.04 -39.13
C ASP A 146 -9.13 16.46 -39.00
N PRO A 147 -10.02 17.08 -38.21
CA PRO A 147 -11.41 16.66 -38.14
C PRO A 147 -12.06 16.88 -39.50
N VAL A 148 -12.31 15.79 -40.24
CA VAL A 148 -13.19 15.82 -41.41
C VAL A 148 -14.55 16.35 -40.96
N SER A 149 -14.92 17.52 -41.51
CA SER A 149 -16.18 18.22 -41.29
C SER A 149 -17.37 17.32 -41.64
N ASN A 150 -18.09 16.84 -40.62
CA ASN A 150 -19.42 16.24 -40.78
C ASN A 150 -20.48 17.34 -40.65
N ASN A 151 -20.60 18.19 -41.67
CA ASN A 151 -21.83 18.98 -41.84
C ASN A 151 -22.74 18.24 -42.82
N PRO A 152 -24.03 18.04 -42.51
CA PRO A 152 -24.99 17.54 -43.49
C PRO A 152 -25.22 18.60 -44.58
N PRO A 153 -25.53 18.21 -45.83
CA PRO A 153 -25.79 19.17 -46.90
C PRO A 153 -27.09 19.96 -46.61
N PRO A 154 -27.17 21.23 -47.01
CA PRO A 154 -28.36 22.05 -46.78
C PRO A 154 -29.53 21.53 -47.63
N THR A 155 -30.73 21.61 -47.08
CA THR A 155 -31.99 21.27 -47.76
C THR A 155 -32.34 22.29 -48.84
N PRO A 156 -33.14 21.92 -49.87
CA PRO A 156 -33.44 22.78 -51.04
C PRO A 156 -34.29 24.04 -50.74
N ALA A 157 -34.49 24.40 -49.47
CA ALA A 157 -35.30 25.54 -49.06
C ALA A 157 -34.48 26.81 -48.76
N GLU A 158 -33.14 26.74 -48.83
CA GLU A 158 -32.24 27.88 -48.54
C GLU A 158 -31.45 28.36 -49.76
N GLN A 159 -32.03 28.26 -50.97
CA GLN A 159 -31.43 28.81 -52.20
C GLN A 159 -32.23 29.97 -52.82
N ILE A 160 -33.22 30.52 -52.11
CA ILE A 160 -34.01 31.66 -52.58
C ILE A 160 -34.03 32.76 -51.50
N ALA A 161 -32.87 33.32 -51.19
CA ALA A 161 -32.71 34.63 -50.54
C ALA A 161 -31.22 34.98 -50.41
N ALA A 162 -30.48 34.94 -51.51
CA ALA A 162 -29.12 35.48 -51.56
C ALA A 162 -28.83 36.06 -52.95
N ASP A 163 -29.76 36.90 -53.41
CA ASP A 163 -29.44 37.98 -54.33
C ASP A 163 -30.11 39.22 -53.74
N ILE A 164 -29.36 40.32 -53.73
CA ILE A 164 -29.69 41.65 -53.21
C ILE A 164 -29.02 41.97 -51.84
N THR A 165 -27.94 42.74 -52.00
CA THR A 165 -27.37 43.78 -51.12
C THR A 165 -26.53 43.39 -49.91
N GLY A 166 -25.25 43.74 -50.03
CA GLY A 166 -24.39 44.02 -48.89
C GLY A 166 -24.61 45.41 -48.29
N THR A 167 -23.73 45.70 -47.34
CA THR A 167 -23.46 46.95 -46.59
C THR A 167 -24.15 47.15 -45.23
N ASN A 168 -23.27 47.15 -44.21
CA ASN A 168 -23.10 48.14 -43.14
C ASN A 168 -23.99 48.17 -41.88
N LEU A 169 -23.23 48.11 -40.77
CA LEU A 169 -23.27 48.93 -39.54
C LEU A 169 -24.24 48.58 -38.39
N ASN A 170 -23.58 48.40 -37.24
CA ASN A 170 -24.04 48.50 -35.85
C ASN A 170 -24.99 49.67 -35.59
N THR A 171 -25.98 49.51 -34.69
CA THR A 171 -26.03 50.11 -33.33
C THR A 171 -27.39 49.88 -32.63
N SER A 172 -27.35 49.86 -31.29
CA SER A 172 -28.40 50.27 -30.31
C SER A 172 -29.74 49.52 -30.27
N GLN A 173 -30.54 49.51 -29.19
CA GLN A 173 -30.42 49.59 -27.73
C GLN A 173 -31.83 49.16 -27.21
N GLU A 174 -31.87 48.57 -26.02
CA GLU A 174 -32.96 48.48 -25.02
C GLU A 174 -34.35 49.11 -25.32
N HIS A 175 -35.44 48.37 -25.06
CA HIS A 175 -36.46 48.73 -24.05
C HIS A 175 -37.60 47.68 -23.87
N ARG A 176 -37.64 47.10 -22.66
CA ARG A 176 -38.74 47.02 -21.64
C ARG A 176 -40.24 46.83 -22.00
N ALA A 177 -40.87 46.01 -21.13
CA ALA A 177 -42.28 45.99 -20.65
C ALA A 177 -43.32 45.21 -21.49
N GLU A 178 -44.38 44.56 -20.98
CA GLU A 178 -44.86 44.16 -19.64
C GLU A 178 -46.10 43.24 -19.86
N VAL A 179 -46.34 42.30 -18.93
CA VAL A 179 -47.63 41.92 -18.30
C VAL A 179 -48.88 41.62 -19.17
N LYS A 180 -49.47 40.43 -18.98
CA LYS A 180 -50.86 40.30 -18.50
C LYS A 180 -51.27 38.89 -18.05
N THR A 181 -51.97 38.93 -16.93
CA THR A 181 -52.43 37.86 -16.06
C THR A 181 -53.94 37.62 -16.30
N LEU A 182 -54.46 36.40 -16.03
CA LEU A 182 -55.55 36.10 -15.07
C LEU A 182 -56.65 35.06 -15.46
N HIS A 183 -56.93 34.24 -14.42
CA HIS A 183 -58.20 33.67 -13.91
C HIS A 183 -58.91 32.56 -14.73
N THR A 184 -59.52 31.51 -14.13
CA THR A 184 -60.58 31.49 -13.08
C THR A 184 -60.84 29.99 -12.68
N ILE A 185 -60.72 29.54 -11.40
CA ILE A 185 -61.77 29.21 -10.37
C ILE A 185 -62.80 28.12 -10.82
N ALA A 186 -63.31 27.14 -10.05
CA ALA A 186 -63.18 26.53 -8.70
C ALA A 186 -63.99 25.20 -8.73
N LYS A 187 -63.85 24.21 -7.83
CA LYS A 187 -64.49 24.12 -6.49
C LYS A 187 -64.12 22.77 -5.84
N GLU A 188 -63.98 22.78 -4.52
CA GLU A 188 -63.95 21.62 -3.61
C GLU A 188 -65.37 21.08 -3.31
N VAL A 189 -65.48 19.86 -2.75
CA VAL A 189 -66.21 19.54 -1.49
C VAL A 189 -66.07 18.03 -1.10
N HIS A 190 -65.75 17.87 0.19
CA HIS A 190 -65.83 16.83 1.23
C HIS A 190 -66.63 15.47 1.18
N HIS A 191 -66.16 14.58 2.08
CA HIS A 191 -66.82 13.58 2.99
C HIS A 191 -66.96 12.09 2.59
N GLN A 192 -66.28 11.17 3.31
CA GLN A 192 -66.67 10.31 4.47
C GLN A 192 -67.39 8.98 4.12
N HIS A 193 -66.83 7.82 4.51
CA HIS A 193 -67.40 6.83 5.47
C HIS A 193 -66.78 5.41 5.40
N HIS A 194 -66.90 4.74 6.56
CA HIS A 194 -66.46 3.41 7.01
C HIS A 194 -66.85 2.18 6.17
N GLY A 195 -66.12 1.06 6.37
CA GLY A 195 -66.72 -0.28 6.38
C GLY A 195 -65.81 -1.50 6.14
N HIS A 196 -65.52 -2.24 7.21
CA HIS A 196 -65.37 -3.71 7.33
C HIS A 196 -64.22 -4.53 6.66
N LEU A 197 -63.47 -5.20 7.54
CA LEU A 197 -62.68 -6.47 7.39
C LEU A 197 -63.61 -7.68 7.11
N PRO A 198 -63.15 -8.89 6.64
CA PRO A 198 -61.90 -9.55 7.09
C PRO A 198 -61.09 -10.43 6.09
N ALA A 199 -59.86 -10.72 6.53
CA ALA A 199 -59.02 -11.92 6.41
C ALA A 199 -58.83 -12.63 5.05
N SER A 200 -57.59 -12.66 4.53
CA SER A 200 -56.67 -13.83 4.64
C SER A 200 -55.48 -13.72 3.66
N PHE A 201 -54.32 -14.13 4.18
CA PHE A 201 -53.06 -14.60 3.55
C PHE A 201 -52.81 -14.42 2.04
N ALA A 202 -51.72 -13.70 1.71
CA ALA A 202 -50.67 -14.19 0.79
C ALA A 202 -49.49 -13.18 0.74
N GLU A 203 -48.28 -13.73 0.60
CA GLU A 203 -46.99 -13.05 0.58
C GLU A 203 -46.60 -12.40 -0.78
N GLN A 204 -45.60 -11.51 -0.67
CA GLN A 204 -44.69 -10.93 -1.68
C GLN A 204 -45.15 -9.65 -2.40
N PRO A 205 -44.23 -8.88 -3.03
CA PRO A 205 -42.96 -8.30 -2.57
C PRO A 205 -42.90 -6.78 -2.87
N SER A 206 -42.34 -5.93 -1.99
CA SER A 206 -42.27 -4.48 -2.25
C SER A 206 -40.97 -4.03 -2.92
N LYS A 207 -41.14 -3.52 -4.15
CA LYS A 207 -40.18 -2.69 -4.90
C LYS A 207 -40.01 -1.33 -4.23
N TYR A 208 -38.76 -0.86 -4.21
CA TYR A 208 -38.38 0.49 -3.81
C TYR A 208 -38.80 1.52 -4.88
N ALA A 209 -39.40 2.63 -4.42
CA ALA A 209 -39.62 3.84 -5.19
C ALA A 209 -38.72 4.97 -4.63
N VAL A 210 -38.22 5.78 -5.55
CA VAL A 210 -37.32 6.92 -5.36
C VAL A 210 -38.13 8.10 -4.83
N ASP A 211 -37.63 8.77 -3.78
CA ASP A 211 -38.19 10.05 -3.32
C ASP A 211 -37.13 11.15 -3.27
N GLN A 212 -37.57 12.35 -3.65
CA GLN A 212 -36.76 13.54 -3.94
C GLN A 212 -36.27 14.25 -2.67
N MET A 213 -35.06 14.83 -2.73
CA MET A 213 -34.45 15.62 -1.65
C MET A 213 -35.07 17.03 -1.49
N LYS A 214 -35.35 17.40 -0.24
CA LYS A 214 -35.46 18.79 0.27
C LYS A 214 -34.43 18.98 1.41
N PRO A 215 -34.09 20.24 1.81
CA PRO A 215 -32.73 20.63 2.20
C PRO A 215 -32.33 20.24 3.64
N GLU A 216 -31.02 20.13 3.82
CA GLU A 216 -30.26 19.70 5.01
C GLU A 216 -30.70 20.27 6.36
N PRO A 217 -30.51 19.46 7.44
CA PRO A 217 -30.06 19.98 8.72
C PRO A 217 -28.63 19.48 9.06
N GLN A 218 -27.77 20.44 9.43
CA GLN A 218 -26.56 20.42 10.27
C GLN A 218 -25.61 19.18 10.30
N PRO A 219 -24.28 19.41 10.39
CA PRO A 219 -23.27 18.35 10.29
C PRO A 219 -23.46 17.27 11.38
N PRO A 220 -23.23 15.99 11.07
CA PRO A 220 -23.50 14.90 12.00
C PRO A 220 -22.57 14.99 13.22
N LYS A 221 -23.19 14.89 14.40
CA LYS A 221 -22.45 14.65 15.66
C LYS A 221 -21.73 13.30 15.55
N ILE A 222 -20.48 13.27 16.01
CA ILE A 222 -19.67 12.05 16.17
C ILE A 222 -20.48 11.01 16.96
N VAL A 223 -20.93 9.96 16.28
CA VAL A 223 -21.63 8.83 16.92
C VAL A 223 -20.56 7.87 17.45
N ARG A 224 -20.33 7.89 18.77
CA ARG A 224 -19.54 6.87 19.46
C ARG A 224 -20.38 5.58 19.55
N MET A 225 -20.02 4.56 18.79
CA MET A 225 -20.55 3.21 18.99
C MET A 225 -19.78 2.54 20.14
N TYR A 226 -20.37 2.50 21.33
CA TYR A 226 -19.93 1.58 22.39
C TYR A 226 -20.69 0.27 22.26
N SER A 227 -19.96 -0.85 22.26
CA SER A 227 -20.56 -2.16 22.47
C SER A 227 -21.15 -2.21 23.89
N ALA A 228 -22.42 -2.57 24.02
CA ALA A 228 -23.14 -2.62 25.29
C ALA A 228 -22.72 -3.84 26.14
N ALA A 229 -21.45 -3.88 26.57
CA ALA A 229 -20.92 -4.79 27.59
C ALA A 229 -19.48 -4.41 27.98
N SER A 230 -19.27 -3.25 28.60
CA SER A 230 -18.20 -3.04 29.59
C SER A 230 -18.30 -1.62 30.16
N GLN A 231 -18.53 -1.50 31.46
CA GLN A 231 -18.24 -0.26 32.18
C GLN A 231 -16.72 -0.12 32.25
N GLN A 232 -16.11 0.54 31.26
CA GLN A 232 -14.73 0.99 31.35
C GLN A 232 -14.65 2.02 32.50
N PRO A 233 -13.67 1.92 33.43
CA PRO A 233 -13.45 2.94 34.45
C PRO A 233 -13.28 4.32 33.80
N MET A 234 -13.86 5.37 34.42
CA MET A 234 -13.84 6.76 33.90
C MET A 234 -12.43 7.29 33.57
N ASP A 235 -11.39 6.70 34.17
CA ASP A 235 -9.98 7.06 33.96
C ASP A 235 -9.46 6.74 32.55
N TYR A 236 -10.15 5.90 31.77
CA TYR A 236 -9.77 5.52 30.40
C TYR A 236 -10.62 6.20 29.32
N ALA A 237 -11.48 7.17 29.69
CA ALA A 237 -12.29 7.90 28.73
C ALA A 237 -11.43 8.85 27.88
N LEU A 238 -11.67 8.88 26.56
CA LEU A 238 -11.00 9.80 25.65
C LEU A 238 -11.27 11.25 26.05
N LYS A 239 -10.21 11.97 26.43
CA LYS A 239 -10.25 13.37 26.84
C LYS A 239 -9.67 14.26 25.74
N GLU A 240 -10.45 15.22 25.28
CA GLU A 240 -9.98 16.26 24.38
C GLU A 240 -9.11 17.26 25.15
N THR A 241 -7.99 17.67 24.56
CA THR A 241 -7.06 18.64 25.14
C THR A 241 -6.70 19.69 24.10
N SER A 242 -6.22 20.86 24.55
CA SER A 242 -5.82 21.97 23.67
C SER A 242 -4.38 22.41 23.91
N PRO A 243 -3.39 21.53 23.70
CA PRO A 243 -1.98 21.84 23.96
C PRO A 243 -1.41 22.86 22.97
N PHE A 244 -0.36 23.56 23.40
CA PHE A 244 0.53 24.30 22.51
C PHE A 244 1.69 23.39 22.11
N LEU A 245 1.81 23.12 20.81
CA LEU A 245 2.78 22.19 20.22
C LEU A 245 3.68 22.91 19.21
N GLY A 246 4.51 22.17 18.49
CA GLY A 246 5.47 22.71 17.51
C GLY A 246 4.83 23.61 16.44
N GLY A 247 3.59 23.31 16.04
CA GLY A 247 2.84 24.05 15.01
C GLY A 247 1.94 25.18 15.53
N GLY A 248 1.78 25.33 16.86
CA GLY A 248 0.86 26.31 17.46
C GLY A 248 -0.14 25.67 18.44
N GLN A 249 -1.29 26.31 18.65
CA GLN A 249 -2.31 25.81 19.57
C GLN A 249 -3.22 24.80 18.87
N VAL A 250 -3.40 23.61 19.46
CA VAL A 250 -4.40 22.65 18.97
C VAL A 250 -5.76 22.96 19.59
N VAL A 251 -6.79 23.19 18.77
CA VAL A 251 -8.17 23.44 19.23
C VAL A 251 -9.12 22.64 18.37
N GLY A 252 -9.98 21.81 18.97
CA GLY A 252 -10.96 21.03 18.20
C GLY A 252 -10.32 20.04 17.22
N GLY A 253 -9.12 19.53 17.52
CA GLY A 253 -8.32 18.68 16.62
C GLY A 253 -7.69 19.42 15.43
N ARG A 254 -7.71 20.76 15.40
CA ARG A 254 -7.07 21.58 14.35
C ARG A 254 -5.90 22.38 14.91
N VAL A 255 -4.83 22.50 14.14
CA VAL A 255 -3.68 23.34 14.50
C VAL A 255 -3.98 24.79 14.12
N ILE A 256 -4.08 25.67 15.11
CA ILE A 256 -4.10 27.12 14.94
C ILE A 256 -2.65 27.59 14.89
N ARG A 257 -2.16 27.84 13.67
CA ARG A 257 -0.77 28.24 13.43
C ARG A 257 -0.52 29.69 13.86
N ALA A 258 0.58 29.91 14.56
CA ALA A 258 1.12 31.24 14.82
C ALA A 258 2.14 31.59 13.73
N GLU A 259 1.77 32.39 12.73
CA GLU A 259 2.62 33.01 11.67
C GLU A 259 3.78 32.17 11.06
N ARG A 260 3.78 30.84 11.20
CA ARG A 260 4.85 29.94 10.77
C ARG A 260 4.36 28.98 9.69
N HIS A 261 5.27 28.62 8.78
CA HIS A 261 5.04 27.59 7.77
C HIS A 261 4.83 26.21 8.42
N ALA A 262 3.96 25.40 7.81
CA ALA A 262 3.65 24.04 8.24
C ALA A 262 4.91 23.15 8.31
N SER A 263 5.06 22.37 9.38
CA SER A 263 6.14 21.39 9.56
C SER A 263 5.59 19.98 9.74
N THR A 264 6.38 18.96 9.39
CA THR A 264 6.06 17.53 9.58
C THR A 264 5.98 17.09 11.05
N TYR A 265 6.25 18.00 12.00
CA TYR A 265 6.22 17.78 13.44
C TYR A 265 5.34 18.83 14.18
N ASP A 266 4.34 19.40 13.49
CA ASP A 266 3.42 20.39 14.05
C ASP A 266 2.59 19.87 15.24
N LEU A 267 2.31 18.56 15.28
CA LEU A 267 1.48 17.88 16.28
C LEU A 267 2.28 17.29 17.45
N VAL A 268 3.55 17.67 17.62
CA VAL A 268 4.37 17.21 18.74
C VAL A 268 5.12 18.35 19.41
N GLU A 269 5.57 18.16 20.65
CA GLU A 269 6.43 19.13 21.32
C GLU A 269 7.80 19.14 20.62
N ARG A 270 8.31 20.34 20.28
CA ARG A 270 9.65 20.46 19.69
C ARG A 270 10.71 20.06 20.73
N MET A 271 11.45 19.00 20.44
CA MET A 271 12.54 18.52 21.28
C MET A 271 13.88 18.92 20.66
N GLN A 272 14.83 19.38 21.47
CA GLN A 272 16.16 19.74 21.01
C GLN A 272 17.18 18.67 21.40
N TYR A 273 18.08 18.38 20.47
CA TYR A 273 19.13 17.40 20.63
C TYR A 273 20.47 17.98 20.19
N LEU A 274 21.52 17.67 20.95
CA LEU A 274 22.90 17.77 20.49
C LEU A 274 23.20 16.52 19.67
N PHE A 275 23.49 16.71 18.39
CA PHE A 275 23.91 15.63 17.50
C PHE A 275 25.43 15.62 17.40
N VAL A 276 26.01 14.43 17.47
CA VAL A 276 27.44 14.18 17.26
C VAL A 276 27.57 13.04 16.26
N ARG A 277 28.04 13.36 15.05
CA ARG A 277 28.34 12.37 14.01
C ARG A 277 29.83 12.06 14.03
N VAL A 278 30.16 10.83 14.38
CA VAL A 278 31.52 10.27 14.32
C VAL A 278 31.66 9.52 13.01
N VAL A 279 32.40 10.09 12.05
CA VAL A 279 32.51 9.52 10.70
C VAL A 279 33.66 8.52 10.64
N LYS A 280 34.89 8.99 10.81
CA LYS A 280 36.11 8.19 10.70
C LYS A 280 37.32 8.85 11.34
N ALA A 281 38.38 8.09 11.58
CA ALA A 281 39.68 8.61 11.98
C ALA A 281 40.76 8.28 10.94
N ARG A 282 41.88 9.01 10.98
CA ARG A 282 43.08 8.69 10.21
C ARG A 282 44.35 8.93 11.01
N GLU A 283 45.42 8.23 10.63
CA GLU A 283 46.77 8.42 11.17
C GLU A 283 46.85 8.24 12.70
N LEU A 284 46.02 7.36 13.26
CA LEU A 284 46.04 7.08 14.70
C LEU A 284 47.41 6.54 15.16
N PRO A 285 47.95 7.01 16.31
CA PRO A 285 49.25 6.63 16.79
C PRO A 285 49.30 5.16 17.26
N ASP A 286 50.48 4.55 17.18
CA ASP A 286 50.74 3.23 17.76
C ASP A 286 50.79 3.34 19.29
N MET A 287 49.88 2.67 20.01
CA MET A 287 49.85 2.68 21.48
C MET A 287 50.70 1.54 22.09
N ASP A 288 50.91 0.45 21.35
CA ASP A 288 51.39 -0.80 21.91
C ASP A 288 52.68 -1.34 21.28
N VAL A 289 53.63 -1.77 22.11
CA VAL A 289 54.83 -2.54 21.72
C VAL A 289 54.44 -3.92 21.13
N THR A 290 53.19 -4.35 21.34
CA THR A 290 52.60 -5.64 20.96
C THR A 290 51.71 -5.60 19.69
N GLY A 291 51.45 -4.43 19.11
CA GLY A 291 51.09 -4.30 17.69
C GLY A 291 49.63 -4.50 17.26
N SER A 292 48.62 -4.20 18.09
CA SER A 292 47.21 -4.20 17.65
C SER A 292 46.46 -3.00 18.20
N LEU A 293 46.20 -1.97 17.38
CA LEU A 293 45.30 -0.86 17.72
C LEU A 293 43.88 -1.26 17.33
N ASP A 294 43.00 -1.39 18.31
CA ASP A 294 41.61 -1.79 18.19
C ASP A 294 40.64 -0.62 18.52
N PRO A 295 40.61 0.46 17.71
CA PRO A 295 40.08 1.73 18.18
C PRO A 295 38.56 1.77 18.24
N TYR A 296 38.05 2.53 19.22
CA TYR A 296 36.67 2.95 19.34
C TYR A 296 36.56 4.39 19.83
N VAL A 297 35.39 5.01 19.65
CA VAL A 297 35.11 6.39 20.07
C VAL A 297 34.08 6.41 21.18
N GLU A 298 34.38 7.16 22.23
CA GLU A 298 33.51 7.45 23.36
C GLU A 298 33.11 8.92 23.32
N VAL A 299 31.81 9.18 23.21
CA VAL A 299 31.21 10.52 23.21
C VAL A 299 30.58 10.80 24.56
N ARG A 300 31.02 11.86 25.25
CA ARG A 300 30.62 12.19 26.63
C ARG A 300 30.07 13.60 26.71
N VAL A 301 28.91 13.74 27.37
CA VAL A 301 28.29 15.03 27.67
C VAL A 301 27.73 14.96 29.09
N GLY A 302 28.46 15.56 30.05
CA GLY A 302 28.14 15.44 31.47
C GLY A 302 28.12 13.98 31.94
N ASN A 303 26.95 13.52 32.39
CA ASN A 303 26.76 12.14 32.86
C ASN A 303 26.38 11.15 31.74
N TYR A 304 26.17 11.63 30.51
CA TYR A 304 25.82 10.80 29.37
C TYR A 304 27.06 10.33 28.63
N ARG A 305 27.08 9.05 28.24
CA ARG A 305 28.19 8.38 27.56
C ARG A 305 27.62 7.49 26.45
N GLY A 306 28.05 7.72 25.21
CA GLY A 306 27.79 6.86 24.06
C GLY A 306 29.10 6.30 23.50
N ILE A 307 29.11 5.06 23.01
CA ILE A 307 30.33 4.38 22.54
C ILE A 307 30.08 3.75 21.16
N THR A 308 31.03 3.87 20.24
CA THR A 308 30.98 3.18 18.94
C THR A 308 31.40 1.71 19.05
N LYS A 309 31.20 0.93 17.97
CA LYS A 309 31.89 -0.37 17.84
C LYS A 309 33.40 -0.15 17.75
N HIS A 310 34.18 -1.16 18.14
CA HIS A 310 35.63 -1.19 17.94
C HIS A 310 35.95 -1.90 16.61
N PHE A 311 37.09 -1.59 16.02
CA PHE A 311 37.64 -2.29 14.86
C PHE A 311 38.96 -2.93 15.25
N GLU A 312 39.22 -4.17 14.86
CA GLU A 312 40.51 -4.82 15.16
C GLU A 312 41.60 -4.33 14.18
N LYS A 313 42.78 -3.98 14.70
CA LYS A 313 44.00 -3.66 13.92
C LYS A 313 43.81 -2.60 12.83
N GLN A 314 43.06 -1.54 13.11
CA GLN A 314 42.69 -0.55 12.09
C GLN A 314 43.07 0.87 12.51
N LYS A 315 44.07 1.47 11.83
CA LYS A 315 44.51 2.86 12.08
C LYS A 315 43.63 3.92 11.41
N ASN A 316 42.81 3.52 10.44
CA ASN A 316 41.90 4.41 9.72
C ASN A 316 40.45 3.89 9.79
N PRO A 317 39.87 3.79 10.99
CA PRO A 317 38.53 3.23 11.19
C PRO A 317 37.43 4.16 10.65
N GLU A 318 36.37 3.58 10.09
CA GLU A 318 35.17 4.30 9.66
C GLU A 318 33.94 3.78 10.42
N TRP A 319 33.39 4.59 11.33
CA TRP A 319 32.25 4.19 12.18
C TRP A 319 30.90 4.61 11.62
N ASN A 320 30.80 5.80 11.03
CA ASN A 320 29.55 6.39 10.57
C ASN A 320 28.41 6.34 11.62
N ALA A 321 28.74 6.63 12.87
CA ALA A 321 27.80 6.59 14.00
C ALA A 321 27.30 8.00 14.34
N VAL A 322 26.01 8.11 14.66
CA VAL A 322 25.41 9.37 15.15
C VAL A 322 24.91 9.17 16.57
N PHE A 323 25.18 10.14 17.44
CA PHE A 323 24.68 10.20 18.80
C PHE A 323 23.78 11.43 18.94
N ALA A 324 22.63 11.26 19.57
CA ALA A 324 21.64 12.28 19.85
C ALA A 324 21.44 12.39 21.37
N PHE A 325 21.70 13.58 21.86
CA PHE A 325 21.83 13.89 23.27
C PHE A 325 20.74 14.90 23.64
N SER A 326 19.77 14.50 24.46
CA SER A 326 18.60 15.34 24.79
C SER A 326 19.03 16.60 25.55
N ARG A 327 18.78 17.79 24.97
CA ARG A 327 19.22 19.07 25.53
C ARG A 327 18.58 19.36 26.89
N ASP A 328 17.30 19.05 27.06
CA ASP A 328 16.56 19.32 28.30
C ASP A 328 17.10 18.56 29.52
N ARG A 329 17.84 17.46 29.28
CA ARG A 329 18.43 16.65 30.34
C ARG A 329 19.90 16.96 30.59
N MET A 330 20.50 17.84 29.80
CA MET A 330 21.92 18.15 29.85
C MET A 330 22.19 19.43 30.60
N GLN A 331 23.12 19.35 31.55
CA GLN A 331 23.60 20.49 32.32
C GLN A 331 25.07 20.82 32.02
N ALA A 332 25.74 19.99 31.21
CA ALA A 332 27.13 20.22 30.83
C ALA A 332 27.22 21.27 29.72
N THR A 333 28.32 22.03 29.72
CA THR A 333 28.66 23.02 28.67
C THR A 333 29.74 22.53 27.71
N ILE A 334 30.32 21.36 27.96
CA ILE A 334 31.42 20.80 27.18
C ILE A 334 31.04 19.40 26.68
N LEU A 335 31.28 19.17 25.39
CA LEU A 335 31.27 17.85 24.75
C LEU A 335 32.70 17.32 24.66
N GLU A 336 32.91 16.07 25.07
CA GLU A 336 34.18 15.35 24.96
C GLU A 336 34.02 14.15 24.02
N VAL A 337 34.83 14.08 22.96
CA VAL A 337 34.90 12.95 22.02
C VAL A 337 36.27 12.28 22.15
N VAL A 338 36.33 11.15 22.84
CA VAL A 338 37.57 10.42 23.20
C VAL A 338 37.76 9.23 22.27
N VAL A 339 38.93 9.11 21.64
CA VAL A 339 39.37 7.89 20.96
C VAL A 339 40.15 7.03 21.95
N LYS A 340 39.79 5.75 22.03
CA LYS A 340 40.42 4.75 22.90
C LYS A 340 40.79 3.51 22.12
N ASP A 341 41.79 2.80 22.62
CA ASP A 341 42.17 1.46 22.19
C ASP A 341 41.50 0.42 23.10
N ARG A 342 41.00 -0.67 22.53
CA ARG A 342 40.31 -1.70 23.32
C ARG A 342 41.30 -2.81 23.70
N ASP A 343 41.56 -2.95 24.99
CA ASP A 343 42.55 -3.90 25.51
C ASP A 343 41.95 -4.92 26.48
N LEU A 344 42.66 -6.04 26.66
CA LEU A 344 42.23 -7.13 27.53
C LEU A 344 42.17 -6.75 29.02
N LEU A 345 43.01 -5.82 29.47
CA LEU A 345 43.10 -5.42 30.88
C LEU A 345 42.49 -4.04 31.12
N LYS A 346 42.86 -3.04 30.30
CA LYS A 346 42.40 -1.67 30.46
C LYS A 346 42.57 -0.92 29.15
N ASP A 347 41.47 -0.39 28.63
CA ASP A 347 41.46 0.44 27.44
C ASP A 347 42.39 1.65 27.54
N ASP A 348 43.31 1.78 26.57
CA ASP A 348 44.25 2.88 26.49
C ASP A 348 43.67 4.12 25.80
N PHE A 349 44.15 5.29 26.23
CA PHE A 349 43.71 6.58 25.69
C PHE A 349 44.57 6.94 24.48
N VAL A 350 43.92 7.18 23.34
CA VAL A 350 44.59 7.54 22.08
C VAL A 350 44.57 9.05 21.86
N GLY A 351 43.44 9.70 22.15
CA GLY A 351 43.30 11.15 21.98
C GLY A 351 41.88 11.66 22.21
N LEU A 352 41.70 12.99 22.27
CA LEU A 352 40.42 13.64 22.58
C LEU A 352 40.19 14.90 21.73
N VAL A 353 38.92 15.16 21.40
CA VAL A 353 38.44 16.46 20.87
C VAL A 353 37.39 17.04 21.82
N ARG A 354 37.48 18.34 22.13
CA ARG A 354 36.52 19.05 22.99
C ARG A 354 35.80 20.14 22.22
N PHE A 355 34.51 20.31 22.49
CA PHE A 355 33.68 21.39 21.95
C PHE A 355 33.00 22.14 23.09
N ASP A 356 33.02 23.48 23.05
CA ASP A 356 32.13 24.31 23.84
C ASP A 356 30.74 24.28 23.19
N LEU A 357 29.72 23.88 23.95
CA LEU A 357 28.36 23.74 23.44
C LEU A 357 27.72 25.07 23.07
N ASN A 358 28.26 26.21 23.52
CA ASN A 358 27.80 27.54 23.12
C ASN A 358 28.18 27.88 21.67
N ASP A 359 29.26 27.28 21.16
CA ASP A 359 29.76 27.51 19.80
C ASP A 359 29.15 26.53 18.79
N VAL A 360 28.36 25.55 19.25
CA VAL A 360 27.76 24.54 18.39
C VAL A 360 26.61 25.16 17.58
N PRO A 361 26.63 25.06 16.24
CA PRO A 361 25.60 25.67 15.39
C PRO A 361 24.24 25.00 15.57
N MET A 362 23.18 25.81 15.50
CA MET A 362 21.80 25.31 15.47
C MET A 362 21.37 25.07 14.01
N ARG A 363 20.80 23.89 13.76
CA ARG A 363 20.23 23.50 12.46
C ARG A 363 18.73 23.30 12.60
N VAL A 364 17.97 23.77 11.61
CA VAL A 364 16.55 23.46 11.48
C VAL A 364 16.29 23.00 10.05
N PRO A 365 15.72 21.79 9.82
CA PRO A 365 15.32 21.39 8.48
C PRO A 365 14.47 22.48 7.81
N PRO A 366 14.70 22.80 6.51
CA PRO A 366 15.34 21.96 5.50
C PRO A 366 16.85 22.25 5.27
N ASP A 367 17.55 22.91 6.19
CA ASP A 367 18.98 23.21 6.03
C ASP A 367 19.80 21.98 5.65
N SER A 368 20.76 22.13 4.72
CA SER A 368 21.64 21.04 4.30
C SER A 368 22.37 20.39 5.49
N PRO A 369 22.64 19.08 5.46
CA PRO A 369 23.41 18.41 6.51
C PRO A 369 24.74 19.11 6.75
N LEU A 370 25.11 19.33 8.03
CA LEU A 370 26.41 19.91 8.37
C LEU A 370 27.52 19.01 7.85
N ALA A 371 28.43 19.58 7.06
CA ALA A 371 29.56 18.84 6.50
C ALA A 371 30.50 18.40 7.64
N PRO A 372 30.90 17.12 7.71
CA PRO A 372 31.91 16.68 8.66
C PRO A 372 33.28 17.30 8.38
N GLU A 373 33.98 17.68 9.44
CA GLU A 373 35.29 18.32 9.40
C GLU A 373 36.34 17.48 10.14
N TRP A 374 37.61 17.68 9.80
CA TRP A 374 38.74 17.01 10.45
C TRP A 374 39.21 17.80 11.68
N TYR A 375 39.29 17.10 12.82
CA TYR A 375 39.79 17.63 14.08
C TYR A 375 41.05 16.88 14.50
N HIS A 376 42.08 17.61 14.91
CA HIS A 376 43.30 17.01 15.44
C HIS A 376 43.04 16.48 16.85
N LEU A 377 43.50 15.27 17.15
CA LEU A 377 43.40 14.70 18.48
C LEU A 377 44.36 15.39 19.44
N ILE A 378 43.90 15.64 20.66
CA ILE A 378 44.70 16.19 21.75
C ILE A 378 45.09 15.05 22.70
N ASP A 379 46.34 15.01 23.12
CA ASP A 379 46.84 14.02 24.08
C ASP A 379 46.49 14.39 25.54
N LYS A 380 46.95 13.61 26.52
CA LYS A 380 46.69 13.86 27.96
C LYS A 380 47.35 15.14 28.48
N THR A 381 48.37 15.64 27.79
CA THR A 381 49.16 16.83 28.16
C THR A 381 48.64 18.11 27.52
N GLY A 382 47.72 18.00 26.54
CA GLY A 382 47.14 19.13 25.83
C GLY A 382 47.80 19.40 24.47
N ASP A 383 48.78 18.58 24.08
CA ASP A 383 49.51 18.72 22.83
C ASP A 383 48.80 17.98 21.67
N LYS A 384 49.04 18.44 20.45
CA LYS A 384 48.46 17.84 19.24
C LYS A 384 49.11 16.46 18.98
N SER A 385 48.28 15.43 19.00
CA SER A 385 48.63 14.07 18.57
C SER A 385 48.67 13.98 17.04
N ARG A 386 49.32 12.92 16.51
CA ARG A 386 49.40 12.65 15.06
C ARG A 386 48.05 12.26 14.44
N GLY A 387 47.13 11.72 15.23
CA GLY A 387 45.84 11.25 14.73
C GLY A 387 44.82 12.37 14.54
N GLU A 388 43.95 12.21 13.55
CA GLU A 388 42.82 13.10 13.28
C GLU A 388 41.50 12.34 13.28
N LEU A 389 40.43 12.99 13.70
CA LEU A 389 39.08 12.45 13.77
C LEU A 389 38.10 13.36 13.01
N MET A 390 37.33 12.78 12.11
CA MET A 390 36.34 13.48 11.29
C MET A 390 34.96 13.48 11.97
N LEU A 391 34.48 14.66 12.36
CA LEU A 391 33.28 14.86 13.17
C LEU A 391 32.34 15.91 12.57
N ALA A 392 31.04 15.80 12.86
CA ALA A 392 30.10 16.91 12.75
C ALA A 392 29.30 17.04 14.06
N VAL A 393 29.17 18.26 14.58
CA VAL A 393 28.46 18.55 15.84
C VAL A 393 27.47 19.69 15.61
N TRP A 394 26.18 19.49 15.95
CA TRP A 394 25.15 20.52 15.77
C TRP A 394 24.01 20.35 16.78
N ILE A 395 23.28 21.45 17.05
CA ILE A 395 22.00 21.42 17.77
C ILE A 395 20.87 21.29 16.75
N GLY A 396 20.14 20.18 16.80
CA GLY A 396 19.00 19.92 15.91
C GLY A 396 17.72 19.63 16.69
N THR A 397 16.71 19.14 15.97
CA THR A 397 15.43 18.69 16.54
C THR A 397 15.13 17.26 16.14
N GLN A 398 14.01 16.69 16.61
CA GLN A 398 13.55 15.38 16.15
C GLN A 398 13.19 15.33 14.65
N ALA A 399 13.12 16.48 13.97
CA ALA A 399 12.89 16.57 12.54
C ALA A 399 14.18 16.41 11.71
N ASP A 400 15.34 16.33 12.37
CA ASP A 400 16.61 16.11 11.70
C ASP A 400 16.65 14.70 11.08
N GLU A 401 17.15 14.60 9.84
CA GLU A 401 17.30 13.33 9.11
C GLU A 401 18.14 12.30 9.86
N ALA A 402 19.06 12.75 10.72
CA ALA A 402 19.90 11.87 11.52
C ALA A 402 19.19 11.32 12.77
N PHE A 403 18.04 11.88 13.17
CA PHE A 403 17.33 11.52 14.40
C PHE A 403 16.90 10.04 14.46
N PRO A 404 16.28 9.44 13.43
CA PRO A 404 15.80 8.06 13.50
C PRO A 404 16.93 7.02 13.65
N ASP A 405 18.11 7.33 13.12
CA ASP A 405 19.24 6.40 13.12
C ASP A 405 20.26 6.65 14.23
N ALA A 406 20.19 7.78 14.91
CA ALA A 406 21.05 8.12 16.02
C ALA A 406 20.85 7.19 17.24
N TRP A 407 21.92 7.00 17.99
CA TRP A 407 21.86 6.51 19.37
C TRP A 407 21.30 7.61 20.27
N HIS A 408 20.37 7.30 21.17
CA HIS A 408 19.69 8.31 22.01
C HIS A 408 20.05 8.20 23.48
N SER A 409 20.42 9.32 24.10
CA SER A 409 20.88 9.36 25.50
C SER A 409 19.81 9.04 26.54
N ASP A 410 18.53 9.19 26.20
CA ASP A 410 17.38 8.85 27.06
C ASP A 410 16.96 7.37 26.96
N SER A 411 17.58 6.62 26.06
CA SER A 411 17.43 5.17 25.87
C SER A 411 18.64 4.38 26.40
N ALA A 412 19.64 5.07 26.95
CA ALA A 412 21.02 4.62 27.11
C ALA A 412 21.35 3.67 28.29
N THR A 413 20.38 3.17 29.08
CA THR A 413 20.70 2.34 30.26
C THR A 413 21.10 0.90 29.91
N LEU A 414 21.46 0.62 28.67
CA LEU A 414 21.77 -0.73 28.17
C LEU A 414 23.10 -0.67 27.40
N ASP A 415 24.15 -1.26 27.97
CA ASP A 415 25.49 -1.36 27.35
C ASP A 415 25.54 -2.32 26.14
N ASP A 416 24.38 -2.79 25.65
CA ASP A 416 24.28 -3.84 24.63
C ASP A 416 23.82 -3.27 23.29
N ALA A 417 24.68 -3.38 22.27
CA ALA A 417 24.38 -2.96 20.91
C ALA A 417 23.19 -3.72 20.27
N SER A 418 22.87 -4.93 20.76
CA SER A 418 21.71 -5.70 20.31
C SER A 418 20.38 -5.15 20.84
N ALA A 419 20.39 -4.47 21.99
CA ALA A 419 19.19 -3.84 22.55
C ALA A 419 18.70 -2.66 21.68
N VAL A 420 19.63 -1.93 21.05
CA VAL A 420 19.33 -0.74 20.23
C VAL A 420 18.39 -1.05 19.07
N THR A 421 18.50 -2.22 18.42
CA THR A 421 17.60 -2.61 17.31
C THR A 421 16.15 -2.84 17.73
N HIS A 422 15.94 -3.15 19.01
CA HIS A 422 14.62 -3.37 19.61
C HIS A 422 14.01 -2.07 20.15
N MET A 423 14.74 -0.95 20.10
CA MET A 423 14.32 0.33 20.67
C MET A 423 13.95 1.40 19.64
N LYS A 424 14.34 1.21 18.37
CA LYS A 424 14.06 2.18 17.30
C LYS A 424 12.57 2.27 16.96
N SER A 425 12.17 3.46 16.52
CA SER A 425 10.90 3.70 15.83
C SER A 425 10.87 2.89 14.54
N LYS A 426 9.71 2.33 14.18
CA LYS A 426 9.55 1.48 12.99
C LYS A 426 8.20 1.71 12.32
N VAL A 427 8.20 1.67 11.00
CA VAL A 427 6.99 1.65 10.18
C VAL A 427 6.87 0.25 9.58
N TYR A 428 5.74 -0.40 9.77
CA TYR A 428 5.44 -1.71 9.22
C TYR A 428 4.28 -1.59 8.23
N HIS A 429 4.41 -2.27 7.11
CA HIS A 429 3.33 -2.47 6.17
C HIS A 429 2.93 -3.93 6.22
N ALA A 430 1.66 -4.19 6.54
CA ALA A 430 1.10 -5.53 6.44
C ALA A 430 1.19 -6.00 4.98
N PRO A 431 1.53 -7.29 4.75
CA PRO A 431 1.56 -7.83 3.41
C PRO A 431 0.18 -7.73 2.78
N ARG A 432 0.15 -7.52 1.46
CA ARG A 432 -1.11 -7.47 0.73
C ARG A 432 -1.63 -8.89 0.51
N LEU A 433 -2.82 -9.16 1.04
CA LEU A 433 -3.43 -10.48 1.02
C LEU A 433 -4.39 -10.64 -0.16
N TRP A 434 -4.40 -11.80 -0.80
CA TRP A 434 -5.25 -12.17 -1.92
C TRP A 434 -6.02 -13.45 -1.61
N TYR A 435 -7.24 -13.57 -2.13
CA TYR A 435 -7.92 -14.86 -2.13
C TYR A 435 -7.43 -15.69 -3.31
N LEU A 436 -6.80 -16.83 -3.05
CA LEU A 436 -6.50 -17.82 -4.06
C LEU A 436 -7.70 -18.75 -4.22
N ARG A 437 -8.35 -18.68 -5.39
CA ARG A 437 -9.43 -19.59 -5.78
C ARG A 437 -8.87 -20.73 -6.61
N VAL A 438 -9.08 -21.96 -6.13
CA VAL A 438 -8.63 -23.20 -6.75
C VAL A 438 -9.86 -24.02 -7.12
N ASN A 439 -10.32 -23.88 -8.36
CA ASN A 439 -11.40 -24.71 -8.89
C ASN A 439 -10.81 -25.99 -9.48
N ILE A 440 -11.11 -27.11 -8.86
CA ILE A 440 -10.65 -28.44 -9.26
C ILE A 440 -11.77 -29.10 -10.06
N ILE A 441 -11.60 -29.16 -11.39
CA ILE A 441 -12.67 -29.58 -12.30
C ILE A 441 -12.70 -31.09 -12.42
N GLU A 442 -11.63 -31.68 -12.92
CA GLU A 442 -11.56 -33.09 -13.28
C GLU A 442 -10.10 -33.54 -13.36
N ALA A 443 -9.90 -34.86 -13.31
CA ALA A 443 -8.64 -35.48 -13.66
C ALA A 443 -8.83 -36.45 -14.83
N GLN A 444 -7.78 -36.62 -15.63
CA GLN A 444 -7.77 -37.56 -16.75
C GLN A 444 -6.65 -38.58 -16.62
N ASP A 445 -6.91 -39.77 -17.15
CA ASP A 445 -5.96 -40.88 -17.26
C ASP A 445 -5.29 -41.22 -15.91
N ILE A 446 -6.10 -41.39 -14.86
CA ILE A 446 -5.57 -41.79 -13.55
C ILE A 446 -4.96 -43.18 -13.63
N ALA A 447 -3.71 -43.29 -13.20
CA ALA A 447 -3.00 -44.57 -13.09
C ALA A 447 -3.07 -45.10 -11.65
N ILE A 448 -3.59 -46.32 -11.48
CA ILE A 448 -3.57 -47.05 -10.21
C ILE A 448 -2.92 -48.41 -10.36
N THR A 449 -2.28 -48.89 -9.29
CA THR A 449 -1.57 -50.17 -9.25
C THR A 449 -2.55 -51.36 -9.33
N ASP A 450 -3.65 -51.30 -8.57
CA ASP A 450 -4.67 -52.34 -8.54
C ASP A 450 -5.85 -52.00 -9.47
N LYS A 451 -5.87 -52.60 -10.66
CA LYS A 451 -6.94 -52.40 -11.66
C LYS A 451 -8.21 -53.22 -11.39
N THR A 452 -8.26 -54.00 -10.31
CA THR A 452 -9.43 -54.84 -9.99
C THR A 452 -10.54 -54.08 -9.27
N ARG A 453 -10.23 -52.87 -8.76
CA ARG A 453 -11.19 -51.98 -8.10
C ARG A 453 -11.34 -50.65 -8.83
N TYR A 454 -12.43 -49.96 -8.52
CA TYR A 454 -12.58 -48.55 -8.86
C TYR A 454 -11.96 -47.70 -7.75
N PRO A 455 -11.05 -46.76 -8.09
CA PRO A 455 -10.38 -45.96 -7.07
C PRO A 455 -11.32 -44.88 -6.51
N ASP A 456 -11.19 -44.62 -5.21
CA ASP A 456 -11.97 -43.60 -4.50
C ASP A 456 -11.08 -42.38 -4.29
N VAL A 457 -11.15 -41.44 -5.22
CA VAL A 457 -10.14 -40.41 -5.40
C VAL A 457 -10.62 -39.05 -4.94
N PHE A 458 -9.69 -38.27 -4.40
CA PHE A 458 -9.89 -36.87 -4.06
C PHE A 458 -8.59 -36.10 -4.31
N VAL A 459 -8.68 -34.78 -4.38
CA VAL A 459 -7.50 -33.92 -4.51
C VAL A 459 -7.29 -33.17 -3.21
N ARG A 460 -6.08 -33.27 -2.66
CA ARG A 460 -5.61 -32.47 -1.52
C ARG A 460 -4.88 -31.25 -2.05
N ALA A 461 -5.23 -30.08 -1.54
CA ALA A 461 -4.61 -28.80 -1.86
C ALA A 461 -3.94 -28.21 -0.62
N GLN A 462 -2.75 -27.64 -0.79
CA GLN A 462 -1.99 -27.01 0.27
C GLN A 462 -1.33 -25.70 -0.22
N VAL A 463 -1.40 -24.67 0.62
CA VAL A 463 -0.67 -23.40 0.46
C VAL A 463 -0.10 -23.01 1.83
N GLY A 464 1.22 -23.03 1.97
CA GLY A 464 1.86 -22.84 3.28
C GLY A 464 1.31 -23.82 4.33
N HIS A 465 0.70 -23.28 5.39
CA HIS A 465 0.05 -24.03 6.47
C HIS A 465 -1.46 -24.28 6.26
N GLN A 466 -2.04 -23.79 5.17
CA GLN A 466 -3.46 -23.98 4.86
C GLN A 466 -3.66 -25.26 4.04
N HIS A 467 -4.69 -26.02 4.39
CA HIS A 467 -5.02 -27.29 3.73
C HIS A 467 -6.50 -27.33 3.36
N GLY A 468 -6.79 -27.85 2.18
CA GLY A 468 -8.14 -28.13 1.70
C GLY A 468 -8.16 -29.44 0.92
N ARG A 469 -9.34 -30.02 0.71
CA ARG A 469 -9.50 -31.18 -0.17
C ARG A 469 -10.89 -31.22 -0.80
N THR A 470 -10.98 -31.82 -1.97
CA THR A 470 -12.27 -32.10 -2.61
C THR A 470 -13.00 -33.25 -1.92
N LYS A 471 -14.28 -33.42 -2.24
CA LYS A 471 -15.04 -34.62 -1.88
C LYS A 471 -14.47 -35.86 -2.59
N PRO A 472 -14.43 -37.03 -1.93
CA PRO A 472 -14.05 -38.27 -2.59
C PRO A 472 -15.06 -38.66 -3.67
N VAL A 473 -14.57 -39.13 -4.81
CA VAL A 473 -15.34 -39.57 -5.96
C VAL A 473 -14.80 -40.92 -6.43
N GLN A 474 -15.71 -41.89 -6.61
CA GLN A 474 -15.35 -43.18 -7.19
C GLN A 474 -15.13 -43.05 -8.71
N ALA A 475 -13.89 -43.15 -9.17
CA ALA A 475 -13.52 -42.94 -10.58
C ALA A 475 -13.72 -44.20 -11.44
N ARG A 476 -14.98 -44.52 -11.78
CA ARG A 476 -15.35 -45.73 -12.55
C ARG A 476 -14.73 -45.82 -13.94
N ASN A 477 -14.46 -44.67 -14.56
CA ASN A 477 -13.87 -44.54 -15.88
C ASN A 477 -12.44 -43.99 -15.84
N PHE A 478 -11.80 -43.94 -14.66
CA PHE A 478 -10.47 -43.34 -14.43
C PHE A 478 -10.35 -41.85 -14.79
N ASN A 479 -11.49 -41.17 -14.96
CA ASN A 479 -11.60 -39.75 -15.30
C ASN A 479 -12.61 -39.08 -14.34
N PRO A 480 -12.25 -38.89 -13.05
CA PRO A 480 -13.15 -38.32 -12.06
C PRO A 480 -13.44 -36.85 -12.33
N PHE A 481 -14.63 -36.43 -11.92
CA PHE A 481 -15.14 -35.06 -12.04
C PHE A 481 -15.60 -34.57 -10.68
N TRP A 482 -15.13 -33.39 -10.27
CA TRP A 482 -15.48 -32.71 -9.02
C TRP A 482 -16.16 -31.37 -9.27
N ASN A 483 -15.53 -30.49 -10.06
CA ASN A 483 -15.89 -29.09 -10.24
C ASN A 483 -16.15 -28.37 -8.91
N GLU A 484 -15.18 -28.47 -8.00
CA GLU A 484 -15.24 -27.97 -6.63
C GLU A 484 -14.26 -26.82 -6.41
N ASP A 485 -14.71 -25.78 -5.72
CA ASP A 485 -13.89 -24.62 -5.35
C ASP A 485 -13.26 -24.80 -3.96
N LEU A 486 -11.94 -24.65 -3.89
CA LEU A 486 -11.21 -24.46 -2.64
C LEU A 486 -10.67 -23.02 -2.59
N MET A 487 -10.76 -22.39 -1.42
CA MET A 487 -10.33 -21.01 -1.20
C MET A 487 -9.21 -20.96 -0.17
N PHE A 488 -8.14 -20.23 -0.50
CA PHE A 488 -6.98 -20.00 0.37
C PHE A 488 -6.65 -18.50 0.44
N VAL A 489 -5.87 -18.10 1.43
CA VAL A 489 -5.29 -16.75 1.51
C VAL A 489 -3.83 -16.80 1.09
N ALA A 490 -3.40 -15.90 0.21
CA ALA A 490 -2.02 -15.77 -0.24
C ALA A 490 -1.50 -14.36 0.05
N ALA A 491 -0.26 -14.24 0.54
CA ALA A 491 0.37 -12.96 0.86
C ALA A 491 1.42 -12.57 -0.19
N GLU A 492 1.43 -11.31 -0.64
CA GLU A 492 2.53 -10.78 -1.45
C GLU A 492 3.82 -10.64 -0.62
N PRO A 493 5.01 -11.00 -1.15
CA PRO A 493 5.35 -11.20 -2.58
C PRO A 493 5.12 -12.62 -3.16
N PHE A 494 4.24 -13.43 -2.57
CA PHE A 494 3.86 -14.78 -3.03
C PHE A 494 5.03 -15.77 -3.04
N GLU A 495 5.65 -15.94 -1.87
CA GLU A 495 6.76 -16.87 -1.67
C GLU A 495 6.32 -18.35 -1.63
N ASP A 496 5.06 -18.59 -1.30
CA ASP A 496 4.47 -19.93 -1.22
C ASP A 496 4.15 -20.54 -2.60
N HIS A 497 3.90 -21.84 -2.59
CA HIS A 497 3.45 -22.62 -3.74
C HIS A 497 2.07 -23.24 -3.46
N LEU A 498 1.24 -23.37 -4.51
CA LEU A 498 0.06 -24.23 -4.48
C LEU A 498 0.50 -25.66 -4.79
N ILE A 499 0.32 -26.55 -3.83
CA ILE A 499 0.61 -27.96 -3.95
C ILE A 499 -0.71 -28.72 -4.09
N LEU A 500 -0.86 -29.48 -5.16
CA LEU A 500 -2.02 -30.34 -5.39
C LEU A 500 -1.56 -31.80 -5.47
N SER A 501 -2.17 -32.67 -4.66
CA SER A 501 -1.93 -34.11 -4.66
C SER A 501 -3.24 -34.82 -4.98
N LEU A 502 -3.25 -35.63 -6.03
CA LEU A 502 -4.33 -36.57 -6.32
C LEU A 502 -4.10 -37.82 -5.49
N GLU A 503 -5.06 -38.16 -4.63
CA GLU A 503 -4.96 -39.26 -3.67
C GLU A 503 -6.11 -40.25 -3.87
N ASP A 504 -5.85 -41.52 -3.57
CA ASP A 504 -6.80 -42.62 -3.62
C ASP A 504 -6.94 -43.26 -2.23
N ARG A 505 -8.18 -43.37 -1.75
CA ARG A 505 -8.48 -44.00 -0.47
C ARG A 505 -8.51 -45.51 -0.63
N VAL A 506 -7.38 -46.15 -0.33
CA VAL A 506 -7.23 -47.61 -0.42
C VAL A 506 -7.84 -48.34 0.79
N ALA A 507 -7.85 -47.71 1.97
CA ALA A 507 -8.45 -48.24 3.19
C ALA A 507 -8.80 -47.09 4.16
N PRO A 508 -9.57 -47.33 5.23
CA PRO A 508 -9.80 -46.33 6.26
C PRO A 508 -8.49 -45.77 6.81
N ASN A 509 -8.31 -44.44 6.77
CA ASN A 509 -7.10 -43.72 7.19
C ASN A 509 -5.83 -44.08 6.41
N LYS A 510 -5.95 -44.68 5.22
CA LYS A 510 -4.84 -44.97 4.33
C LYS A 510 -5.15 -44.42 2.95
N ASP A 511 -4.51 -43.31 2.63
CA ASP A 511 -4.60 -42.64 1.35
C ASP A 511 -3.26 -42.82 0.60
N GLU A 512 -3.31 -43.22 -0.67
CA GLU A 512 -2.16 -43.38 -1.56
C GLU A 512 -2.09 -42.20 -2.53
N VAL A 513 -0.92 -41.58 -2.67
CA VAL A 513 -0.73 -40.47 -3.63
C VAL A 513 -0.54 -41.05 -5.02
N LEU A 514 -1.42 -40.70 -5.95
CA LEU A 514 -1.34 -41.11 -7.35
C LEU A 514 -0.50 -40.15 -8.20
N GLY A 515 -0.44 -38.88 -7.81
CA GLY A 515 0.37 -37.87 -8.48
C GLY A 515 0.30 -36.51 -7.81
N ARG A 516 1.30 -35.66 -8.06
CA ARG A 516 1.42 -34.34 -7.45
C ARG A 516 1.78 -33.27 -8.49
N VAL A 517 1.31 -32.04 -8.30
CA VAL A 517 1.79 -30.86 -9.03
C VAL A 517 2.07 -29.72 -8.05
N ILE A 518 3.12 -28.95 -8.34
CA ILE A 518 3.52 -27.77 -7.57
C ILE A 518 3.45 -26.57 -8.51
N ILE A 519 2.66 -25.56 -8.13
CA ILE A 519 2.42 -24.37 -8.93
C ILE A 519 2.87 -23.15 -8.12
N PRO A 520 3.94 -22.44 -8.53
CA PRO A 520 4.31 -21.18 -7.90
C PRO A 520 3.15 -20.19 -7.96
N LEU A 521 2.83 -19.54 -6.84
CA LEU A 521 1.72 -18.58 -6.80
C LEU A 521 1.95 -17.37 -7.73
N THR A 522 3.21 -17.04 -7.99
CA THR A 522 3.60 -15.99 -8.96
C THR A 522 3.22 -16.29 -10.40
N MET A 523 2.95 -17.55 -10.76
CA MET A 523 2.48 -17.96 -12.09
C MET A 523 0.95 -17.89 -12.24
N ILE A 524 0.22 -17.62 -11.15
CA ILE A 524 -1.25 -17.58 -11.15
C ILE A 524 -1.72 -16.18 -11.52
N ASP A 525 -2.63 -16.12 -12.49
CA ASP A 525 -3.17 -14.86 -12.99
C ASP A 525 -3.97 -14.13 -11.90
N ARG A 526 -3.73 -12.82 -11.78
CA ARG A 526 -4.49 -11.93 -10.89
C ARG A 526 -5.74 -11.42 -11.58
N ARG A 527 -6.82 -11.30 -10.81
CA ARG A 527 -8.13 -10.83 -11.27
C ARG A 527 -8.66 -9.77 -10.30
N ALA A 528 -9.32 -8.74 -10.84
CA ALA A 528 -9.99 -7.71 -10.06
C ALA A 528 -11.45 -7.48 -10.50
N ASP A 529 -11.94 -8.28 -11.46
CA ASP A 529 -13.30 -8.27 -12.00
C ASP A 529 -13.94 -9.66 -11.88
N ASP A 530 -15.20 -9.81 -12.29
CA ASP A 530 -15.93 -11.08 -12.24
C ASP A 530 -15.70 -11.98 -13.47
N ARG A 531 -14.66 -11.70 -14.27
CA ARG A 531 -14.45 -12.41 -15.55
C ARG A 531 -14.26 -13.91 -15.35
N ILE A 532 -14.71 -14.69 -16.33
CA ILE A 532 -14.52 -16.14 -16.32
C ILE A 532 -13.03 -16.46 -16.45
N VAL A 533 -12.52 -17.27 -15.52
CA VAL A 533 -11.16 -17.81 -15.59
C VAL A 533 -11.20 -19.09 -16.40
N HIS A 534 -10.43 -19.16 -17.48
CA HIS A 534 -10.37 -20.35 -18.31
C HIS A 534 -9.60 -21.47 -17.61
N GLY A 535 -10.07 -22.70 -17.82
CA GLY A 535 -9.42 -23.89 -17.28
C GLY A 535 -8.14 -24.23 -18.04
N LYS A 536 -7.15 -24.74 -17.31
CA LYS A 536 -5.86 -25.20 -17.85
C LYS A 536 -5.59 -26.62 -17.35
N TRP A 537 -4.98 -27.44 -18.21
CA TRP A 537 -4.54 -28.79 -17.84
C TRP A 537 -3.12 -28.76 -17.30
N PHE A 538 -2.91 -29.45 -16.18
CA PHE A 538 -1.62 -29.59 -15.51
C PHE A 538 -1.26 -31.07 -15.44
N ASN A 539 -0.08 -31.42 -15.93
CA ASN A 539 0.43 -32.78 -15.78
C ASN A 539 0.85 -33.00 -14.33
N LEU A 540 0.49 -34.14 -13.76
CA LEU A 540 0.98 -34.54 -12.45
C LEU A 540 2.38 -35.17 -12.59
N GLU A 541 3.12 -35.24 -11.51
CA GLU A 541 4.36 -36.01 -11.38
C GLU A 541 4.11 -37.25 -10.51
N LYS A 542 4.73 -38.40 -10.85
CA LYS A 542 4.68 -39.60 -10.02
C LYS A 542 5.38 -39.33 -8.67
N PRO A 543 4.83 -39.75 -7.53
CA PRO A 543 5.55 -39.71 -6.27
C PRO A 543 6.78 -40.63 -6.34
N VAL A 544 7.97 -40.07 -6.13
CA VAL A 544 9.23 -40.81 -6.18
C VAL A 544 9.30 -41.78 -5.00
N LEU A 545 9.08 -43.06 -5.27
CA LEU A 545 9.58 -44.17 -4.45
C LEU A 545 10.65 -44.90 -5.27
N ILE A 546 11.82 -45.02 -4.67
CA ILE A 546 13.05 -45.57 -5.23
C ILE A 546 12.81 -46.98 -5.78
N ASP A 547 13.00 -47.17 -7.09
CA ASP A 547 13.68 -48.35 -7.63
C ASP A 547 14.36 -47.97 -8.96
N VAL A 548 15.68 -48.08 -9.00
CA VAL A 548 16.55 -47.56 -10.08
C VAL A 548 16.44 -48.41 -11.36
N ASP A 549 15.78 -49.56 -11.31
CA ASP A 549 15.70 -50.51 -12.43
C ASP A 549 14.43 -50.44 -13.30
N GLN A 550 13.49 -49.52 -13.05
CA GLN A 550 12.29 -49.31 -13.90
C GLN A 550 12.30 -48.03 -14.74
N LEU A 551 13.48 -47.52 -15.09
CA LEU A 551 13.67 -46.39 -16.02
C LEU A 551 13.37 -46.73 -17.50
N LYS A 552 12.41 -47.63 -17.78
CA LYS A 552 11.68 -47.58 -19.05
C LYS A 552 10.62 -46.52 -18.91
N LYS A 553 10.78 -45.41 -19.66
CA LYS A 553 9.84 -44.30 -19.85
C LYS A 553 8.37 -44.77 -19.94
N GLU A 554 7.71 -45.01 -18.82
CA GLU A 554 6.26 -44.91 -18.78
C GLU A 554 5.93 -43.42 -18.84
N LYS A 555 5.31 -43.03 -19.94
CA LYS A 555 4.81 -41.69 -20.18
C LYS A 555 3.66 -41.47 -19.20
N PHE A 556 3.97 -40.98 -18.00
CA PHE A 556 2.95 -40.68 -17.00
C PHE A 556 1.97 -39.67 -17.58
N SER A 557 0.71 -40.08 -17.70
CA SER A 557 -0.31 -39.37 -18.49
C SER A 557 -1.36 -38.67 -17.64
N THR A 558 -1.33 -38.84 -16.31
CA THR A 558 -2.36 -38.26 -15.44
C THR A 558 -2.27 -36.74 -15.43
N ARG A 559 -3.41 -36.09 -15.68
CA ARG A 559 -3.52 -34.62 -15.70
C ARG A 559 -4.69 -34.15 -14.86
N LEU A 560 -4.58 -32.92 -14.38
CA LEU A 560 -5.60 -32.24 -13.59
C LEU A 560 -6.05 -30.97 -14.31
N HIS A 561 -7.36 -30.80 -14.48
CA HIS A 561 -7.96 -29.62 -15.08
C HIS A 561 -8.37 -28.64 -13.97
N LEU A 562 -7.79 -27.44 -14.01
CA LEU A 562 -7.91 -26.45 -12.95
C LEU A 562 -8.31 -25.09 -13.52
N ARG A 563 -9.11 -24.32 -12.78
CA ARG A 563 -9.14 -22.85 -12.91
C ARG A 563 -8.52 -22.25 -11.65
N LEU A 564 -7.47 -21.47 -11.85
CA LEU A 564 -6.69 -20.84 -10.78
C LEU A 564 -6.73 -19.34 -10.97
N CYS A 565 -7.08 -18.59 -9.93
CA CYS A 565 -6.90 -17.15 -9.91
C CYS A 565 -6.59 -16.62 -8.52
N LEU A 566 -5.77 -15.56 -8.48
CA LEU A 566 -5.62 -14.68 -7.33
C LEU A 566 -6.67 -13.57 -7.47
N ASP A 567 -7.73 -13.66 -6.67
CA ASP A 567 -8.83 -12.72 -6.68
C ASP A 567 -8.54 -11.54 -5.73
N GLY A 568 -8.44 -10.35 -6.33
CA GLY A 568 -8.25 -9.10 -5.63
C GLY A 568 -9.42 -8.14 -5.76
N GLY A 569 -10.55 -8.59 -6.30
CA GLY A 569 -11.80 -7.82 -6.32
C GLY A 569 -12.43 -7.64 -4.93
N TYR A 570 -11.95 -8.39 -3.95
CA TYR A 570 -12.44 -8.40 -2.58
C TYR A 570 -11.35 -7.99 -1.59
N HIS A 571 -11.78 -7.57 -0.41
CA HIS A 571 -10.90 -7.42 0.75
C HIS A 571 -10.72 -8.78 1.42
N VAL A 572 -9.48 -9.15 1.73
CA VAL A 572 -9.19 -10.33 2.55
C VAL A 572 -9.22 -9.94 4.01
N LEU A 573 -10.23 -10.41 4.74
CA LEU A 573 -10.38 -10.12 6.16
C LEU A 573 -9.28 -10.83 6.98
N ASP A 574 -8.34 -10.05 7.50
CA ASP A 574 -7.36 -10.46 8.52
C ASP A 574 -7.73 -9.98 9.93
N GLU A 575 -8.80 -9.17 10.03
CA GLU A 575 -9.34 -8.62 11.27
C GLU A 575 -10.81 -9.00 11.46
N SER A 576 -11.30 -8.88 12.70
CA SER A 576 -12.74 -8.95 12.97
C SER A 576 -13.45 -7.82 12.23
N THR A 577 -14.57 -8.12 11.59
CA THR A 577 -15.40 -7.15 10.85
C THR A 577 -15.83 -5.95 11.69
N ASN A 578 -15.96 -6.11 13.01
CA ASN A 578 -16.34 -5.03 13.94
C ASN A 578 -15.21 -4.03 14.21
N TYR A 579 -13.97 -4.38 13.87
CA TYR A 579 -12.76 -3.57 14.12
C TYR A 579 -11.88 -3.44 12.88
N SER A 580 -12.43 -3.74 11.71
CA SER A 580 -11.66 -3.73 10.47
C SER A 580 -11.15 -2.32 10.19
N SER A 581 -9.83 -2.22 10.07
CA SER A 581 -9.13 -0.99 9.77
C SER A 581 -8.95 -0.76 8.25
N ASP A 582 -9.44 -1.66 7.40
CA ASP A 582 -9.43 -1.49 5.95
C ASP A 582 -10.51 -2.38 5.32
N LEU A 583 -11.35 -1.82 4.47
CA LEU A 583 -12.37 -2.57 3.72
C LEU A 583 -12.13 -2.53 2.21
N ARG A 584 -11.01 -1.95 1.79
CA ARG A 584 -10.71 -1.82 0.37
C ARG A 584 -10.35 -3.17 -0.22
N PRO A 585 -10.72 -3.39 -1.50
CA PRO A 585 -10.32 -4.59 -2.21
C PRO A 585 -8.80 -4.67 -2.31
N THR A 586 -8.25 -5.87 -2.45
CA THR A 586 -6.81 -6.06 -2.60
C THR A 586 -6.25 -5.34 -3.84
N ALA A 587 -6.99 -5.35 -4.95
CA ALA A 587 -6.58 -4.70 -6.18
C ALA A 587 -6.68 -3.16 -6.07
N LYS A 588 -5.54 -2.49 -6.02
CA LYS A 588 -5.45 -1.01 -5.93
C LYS A 588 -6.14 -0.27 -7.07
N GLN A 589 -6.25 -0.89 -8.24
CA GLN A 589 -6.92 -0.31 -9.40
C GLN A 589 -8.41 -0.05 -9.15
N LEU A 590 -9.00 -0.72 -8.16
CA LEU A 590 -10.38 -0.53 -7.71
C LEU A 590 -10.50 0.51 -6.58
N TRP A 591 -9.40 1.06 -6.08
CA TRP A 591 -9.43 2.01 -4.98
C TRP A 591 -9.99 3.35 -5.47
N LYS A 592 -10.79 3.96 -4.59
CA LYS A 592 -11.15 5.37 -4.76
C LYS A 592 -9.95 6.25 -4.41
N PRO A 593 -9.88 7.48 -4.93
CA PRO A 593 -8.89 8.45 -4.46
C PRO A 593 -8.96 8.62 -2.94
N SER A 594 -7.83 8.94 -2.32
CA SER A 594 -7.82 9.32 -0.91
C SER A 594 -8.66 10.57 -0.71
N ILE A 595 -9.40 10.61 0.40
CA ILE A 595 -10.28 11.73 0.78
C ILE A 595 -9.57 12.73 1.70
N GLY A 596 -8.36 12.41 2.14
CA GLY A 596 -7.55 13.29 2.98
C GLY A 596 -6.33 12.60 3.58
N LEU A 597 -5.65 13.32 4.47
CA LEU A 597 -4.52 12.83 5.24
C LEU A 597 -4.87 12.85 6.73
N LEU A 598 -4.63 11.74 7.41
CA LEU A 598 -4.67 11.63 8.87
C LEU A 598 -3.25 11.85 9.39
N GLU A 599 -3.10 12.82 10.28
CA GLU A 599 -1.85 13.09 10.99
C GLU A 599 -2.03 12.75 12.48
N LEU A 600 -1.12 11.96 13.05
CA LEU A 600 -1.13 11.58 14.46
C LEU A 600 0.18 12.02 15.11
N GLY A 601 0.09 12.91 16.09
CA GLY A 601 1.17 13.19 17.03
C GLY A 601 1.04 12.31 18.29
N ILE A 602 2.05 11.49 18.55
CA ILE A 602 2.15 10.68 19.78
C ILE A 602 3.10 11.40 20.73
N LEU A 603 2.54 12.10 21.72
CA LEU A 603 3.31 12.96 22.63
C LEU A 603 4.05 12.16 23.70
N GLY A 604 3.33 11.37 24.48
CA GLY A 604 3.87 10.70 25.66
C GLY A 604 2.79 9.97 26.45
N ALA A 605 3.21 9.33 27.54
CA ALA A 605 2.33 8.78 28.55
C ALA A 605 2.74 9.29 29.94
N GLN A 606 1.85 9.18 30.92
CA GLN A 606 2.09 9.63 32.28
C GLN A 606 1.62 8.58 33.28
N GLY A 607 2.28 8.49 34.43
CA GLY A 607 1.89 7.58 35.51
C GLY A 607 2.02 6.09 35.17
N ILE A 608 2.98 5.72 34.32
CA ILE A 608 3.23 4.31 33.97
C ILE A 608 3.74 3.57 35.22
N VAL A 609 2.99 2.56 35.64
CA VAL A 609 3.38 1.67 36.74
C VAL A 609 4.49 0.73 36.26
N PRO A 610 5.48 0.39 37.10
CA PRO A 610 6.49 -0.63 36.81
C PRO A 610 5.86 -1.96 36.35
N MET A 611 6.28 -2.45 35.18
CA MET A 611 5.78 -3.71 34.58
C MET A 611 6.76 -4.88 34.77
N LYS A 612 8.01 -4.59 35.11
CA LYS A 612 9.08 -5.57 35.33
C LYS A 612 10.09 -5.10 36.38
N THR A 613 10.91 -6.02 36.88
CA THR A 613 11.97 -5.72 37.86
C THR A 613 13.33 -5.81 37.19
N ARG A 614 14.16 -4.78 37.34
CA ARG A 614 15.55 -4.73 36.89
C ARG A 614 16.45 -4.29 38.04
N ASP A 615 17.47 -5.08 38.37
CA ASP A 615 18.40 -4.83 39.49
C ASP A 615 17.68 -4.59 40.84
N GLY A 616 16.61 -5.34 41.10
CA GLY A 616 15.80 -5.22 42.31
C GLY A 616 14.90 -3.97 42.38
N LYS A 617 14.86 -3.17 41.30
CA LYS A 617 14.00 -1.98 41.19
C LYS A 617 12.91 -2.20 40.13
N GLY A 618 11.70 -1.71 40.40
CA GLY A 618 10.64 -1.69 39.40
C GLY A 618 11.03 -0.78 38.22
N SER A 619 10.78 -1.24 37.00
CA SER A 619 11.05 -0.52 35.75
C SER A 619 9.98 -0.82 34.70
N SER A 620 9.82 0.11 33.74
CA SER A 620 9.02 -0.07 32.53
C SER A 620 9.73 0.57 31.35
N ASP A 621 9.74 -0.14 30.23
CA ASP A 621 10.37 0.27 28.97
C ASP A 621 9.27 0.46 27.92
N THR A 622 8.70 1.66 27.92
CA THR A 622 7.42 1.91 27.22
C THR A 622 7.64 2.31 25.77
N TYR A 623 6.79 1.81 24.87
CA TYR A 623 6.61 2.32 23.52
C TYR A 623 5.12 2.30 23.13
N CYS A 624 4.77 3.06 22.08
CA CYS A 624 3.43 3.11 21.53
C CYS A 624 3.38 2.48 20.13
N VAL A 625 2.23 1.92 19.78
CA VAL A 625 1.90 1.41 18.46
C VAL A 625 0.65 2.12 17.98
N ALA A 626 0.63 2.54 16.72
CA ALA A 626 -0.58 3.00 16.07
C ALA A 626 -0.81 2.25 14.74
N LYS A 627 -2.05 1.86 14.46
CA LYS A 627 -2.46 1.19 13.22
C LYS A 627 -3.60 1.95 12.56
N TYR A 628 -3.45 2.20 11.26
CA TYR A 628 -4.53 2.63 10.39
C TYR A 628 -4.36 1.95 9.02
N GLY A 629 -5.36 1.18 8.59
CA GLY A 629 -5.26 0.30 7.44
C GLY A 629 -4.10 -0.69 7.53
N SER A 630 -3.43 -0.93 6.41
CA SER A 630 -2.26 -1.83 6.35
C SER A 630 -0.98 -1.26 6.96
N LYS A 631 -0.96 0.02 7.35
CA LYS A 631 0.24 0.67 7.91
C LYS A 631 0.17 0.73 9.43
N TRP A 632 1.17 0.14 10.05
CA TRP A 632 1.42 0.24 11.48
C TRP A 632 2.68 1.07 11.72
N VAL A 633 2.69 1.77 12.84
CA VAL A 633 3.85 2.50 13.31
C VAL A 633 4.12 2.15 14.75
N ARG A 634 5.39 2.14 15.13
CA ARG A 634 5.87 1.91 16.47
C ARG A 634 6.80 3.05 16.84
N THR A 635 6.57 3.68 17.98
CA THR A 635 7.48 4.69 18.52
C THR A 635 8.74 4.06 19.07
N ARG A 636 9.75 4.89 19.33
CA ARG A 636 10.93 4.46 20.08
C ARG A 636 10.58 4.00 21.49
N THR A 637 11.36 3.09 22.03
CA THR A 637 11.24 2.66 23.42
C THR A 637 11.93 3.65 24.35
N ILE A 638 11.18 4.19 25.31
CA ILE A 638 11.69 5.02 26.39
C ILE A 638 11.88 4.14 27.62
N VAL A 639 13.11 4.03 28.09
CA VAL A 639 13.52 3.07 29.12
C VAL A 639 13.39 3.67 30.51
N ASN A 640 12.87 2.88 31.43
CA ASN A 640 12.76 3.20 32.86
C ASN A 640 12.27 4.62 33.17
N ASN A 641 11.20 5.06 32.49
CA ASN A 641 10.62 6.38 32.69
C ASN A 641 9.10 6.25 32.91
N PRO A 642 8.56 6.61 34.10
CA PRO A 642 7.13 6.54 34.37
C PRO A 642 6.32 7.58 33.58
N ASN A 643 6.98 8.58 32.97
CA ASN A 643 6.36 9.61 32.14
C ASN A 643 7.11 9.70 30.80
N PRO A 644 7.00 8.69 29.92
CA PRO A 644 7.75 8.67 28.67
C PRO A 644 7.26 9.78 27.72
N LYS A 645 8.21 10.48 27.09
CA LYS A 645 7.94 11.47 26.03
C LYS A 645 8.43 10.90 24.70
N PHE A 646 7.50 10.57 23.81
CA PHE A 646 7.78 10.05 22.47
C PHE A 646 8.00 11.20 21.49
N ASN A 647 7.04 12.13 21.41
CA ASN A 647 7.01 13.27 20.48
C ASN A 647 7.29 12.87 19.02
N GLU A 648 6.60 11.83 18.56
CA GLU A 648 6.71 11.30 17.20
C GLU A 648 5.42 11.56 16.41
N GLN A 649 5.54 11.94 15.13
CA GLN A 649 4.41 12.23 14.27
C GLN A 649 4.38 11.27 13.07
N TYR A 650 3.19 10.79 12.74
CA TYR A 650 2.96 9.84 11.65
C TYR A 650 1.77 10.25 10.80
N THR A 651 1.80 9.87 9.52
CA THR A 651 0.75 10.22 8.56
C THR A 651 0.21 9.01 7.80
N TRP A 652 -1.08 9.04 7.47
CA TRP A 652 -1.78 8.03 6.67
C TRP A 652 -2.71 8.70 5.67
N GLU A 653 -2.79 8.14 4.47
CA GLU A 653 -3.86 8.49 3.54
C GLU A 653 -5.18 7.88 4.01
N VAL A 654 -6.21 8.71 4.04
CA VAL A 654 -7.57 8.33 4.45
C VAL A 654 -8.37 8.04 3.19
N TYR A 655 -9.05 6.90 3.18
CA TYR A 655 -9.91 6.47 2.06
C TYR A 655 -11.36 6.29 2.48
N ASP A 656 -11.60 6.04 3.77
CA ASP A 656 -12.91 5.85 4.36
C ASP A 656 -12.95 6.56 5.73
N PRO A 657 -13.93 7.45 5.98
CA PRO A 657 -14.08 8.10 7.28
C PRO A 657 -14.41 7.13 8.43
N ALA A 658 -14.89 5.92 8.13
CA ALA A 658 -15.23 4.90 9.14
C ALA A 658 -14.03 4.03 9.55
N THR A 659 -12.88 4.16 8.90
CA THR A 659 -11.69 3.39 9.26
C THR A 659 -11.22 3.71 10.67
N VAL A 660 -11.01 2.66 11.48
CA VAL A 660 -10.58 2.79 12.87
C VAL A 660 -9.06 2.98 12.95
N LEU A 661 -8.63 4.08 13.60
CA LEU A 661 -7.27 4.23 14.11
C LEU A 661 -7.17 3.52 15.47
N THR A 662 -6.28 2.54 15.60
CA THR A 662 -6.00 1.88 16.89
C THR A 662 -4.69 2.40 17.47
N VAL A 663 -4.66 2.75 18.76
CA VAL A 663 -3.42 3.15 19.46
C VAL A 663 -3.24 2.31 20.73
N GLY A 664 -2.04 1.77 20.95
CA GLY A 664 -1.72 0.96 22.12
C GLY A 664 -0.37 1.33 22.72
N ALA A 665 -0.23 1.13 24.02
CA ALA A 665 1.03 1.30 24.75
C ALA A 665 1.49 -0.04 25.34
N PHE A 666 2.78 -0.32 25.23
CA PHE A 666 3.38 -1.61 25.56
C PHE A 666 4.69 -1.42 26.32
N ASP A 667 4.96 -2.36 27.22
CA ASP A 667 6.28 -2.57 27.82
C ASP A 667 7.09 -3.51 26.93
N ASN A 668 8.31 -3.09 26.57
CA ASN A 668 9.22 -3.85 25.74
C ASN A 668 9.86 -4.98 26.57
N GLY A 669 9.40 -6.21 26.35
CA GLY A 669 9.88 -7.40 27.05
C GLY A 669 11.28 -7.82 26.59
N GLN A 670 11.73 -7.34 25.43
CA GLN A 670 13.02 -7.74 24.84
C GLN A 670 14.22 -7.05 25.50
N LEU A 671 13.97 -6.09 26.40
CA LEU A 671 14.99 -5.35 27.14
C LEU A 671 14.99 -5.83 28.60
N GLY A 672 16.01 -6.56 29.05
CA GLY A 672 16.27 -6.71 30.48
C GLY A 672 16.52 -8.09 31.10
N GLU A 673 16.75 -9.18 30.37
CA GLU A 673 17.14 -10.46 31.00
C GLU A 673 18.61 -10.81 30.75
N LYS A 674 19.48 -10.52 31.73
CA LYS A 674 20.76 -11.21 31.90
C LYS A 674 20.56 -12.32 32.94
N GLY A 675 20.54 -13.58 32.49
CA GLY A 675 20.90 -14.72 33.35
C GLY A 675 19.80 -15.62 33.93
N GLY A 676 18.64 -15.77 33.28
CA GLY A 676 17.67 -16.83 33.60
C GLY A 676 17.47 -17.77 32.41
N GLU A 677 17.16 -19.05 32.66
CA GLU A 677 16.84 -20.04 31.61
C GLU A 677 15.90 -19.45 30.55
N LYS A 678 16.34 -19.48 29.28
CA LYS A 678 15.51 -19.13 28.11
C LYS A 678 14.28 -20.05 28.07
N THR A 679 13.24 -19.70 28.82
CA THR A 679 11.95 -20.37 28.81
C THR A 679 10.88 -19.34 28.52
N SER A 680 10.17 -19.57 27.41
CA SER A 680 9.10 -18.76 26.83
C SER A 680 9.54 -17.46 26.13
N SER A 681 8.97 -17.21 24.95
CA SER A 681 9.19 -16.00 24.16
C SER A 681 8.97 -14.74 25.03
N CYS A 682 9.95 -13.84 25.10
CA CYS A 682 9.80 -12.50 25.67
C CYS A 682 8.73 -11.73 24.87
N LYS A 683 7.46 -11.87 25.26
CA LYS A 683 6.33 -11.14 24.68
C LYS A 683 6.21 -9.80 25.37
N ASP A 684 5.97 -8.76 24.59
CA ASP A 684 5.73 -7.42 25.12
C ASP A 684 4.42 -7.39 25.94
N ALA A 685 4.47 -6.73 27.10
CA ALA A 685 3.31 -6.64 27.98
C ALA A 685 2.46 -5.42 27.61
N LYS A 686 1.15 -5.62 27.45
CA LYS A 686 0.23 -4.52 27.17
C LYS A 686 0.05 -3.64 28.42
N ILE A 687 0.29 -2.35 28.29
CA ILE A 687 0.01 -1.35 29.32
C ILE A 687 -1.40 -0.77 29.12
N GLY A 688 -1.78 -0.49 27.87
CA GLY A 688 -3.10 0.07 27.54
C GLY A 688 -3.45 -0.03 26.05
N LYS A 689 -4.73 0.10 25.71
CA LYS A 689 -5.24 0.21 24.33
C LYS A 689 -6.39 1.20 24.31
N GLY A 690 -6.32 2.17 23.41
CA GLY A 690 -7.37 3.14 23.10
C GLY A 690 -7.98 2.91 21.73
#